data_AF-A0A6N3FVX0-F1
#
_entry.id   AF-A0A6N3FVX0-F1
#
_cell.length_a   1.000
_cell.length_b   1.000
_cell.length_c   1.000
_cell.angle_alpha   90.00
_cell.angle_beta   90.00
_cell.angle_gamma   90.00
#
_symmetry.space_group_name_H-M   'P 1'
#
loop_
_entity.id
_entity.type
_entity.pdbx_description
1 polymer ?
#
loop_
_entity_poly.entity_id
_entity_poly.type
_entity_poly.pdbx_seq_one_letter_code
_entity_poly.pdbx_strand_id
1 'polypeptide(L)'
;MSQRGLEALLRPKSIAVIGASMKPDRAGYLMMRNLLAGGFNGPVMPVTPAYKAVQGVLAWPDVQRLPFVPDLAVLCTNAKRNLELLEALGKKGCKTCIILSSPPEQQPELLAYASRYQMRILGPNSLGLLAPWQGLNASFSPVPIRKGKLAFISQSAAVSNTILDWAQQREMGFSYFIALGDSLDIDVDELLDFLARDSKTSAILLYLEHLSDARRFVSASRSASRNKPILVIKSGRSPAAQRLLQSHSGMDPAWDAAIQRAGLLRVQDTHELFSAVETLSHMRPLRGEKLMIVSNGAAPAALALDELWLRNGKLATLGEETLQRLREALPTSVMPGNPLDLRDDASSDRYIRAISILLDSQDFDALMIIHSPSAVAPGSESARALIEAVRNHPRGKYVTLLTNWCGEFSSQEARRLFSEAGLPTYRTPEGTITAFMHMVEYRRNQKQLRETPALPGNLTANTVDVHRLLHQAIEEGATSLDTHEVQPILGSYGMQTLPTWIASDSAEAVHIAEQIGYPVALKLRSPDIPHKSDVQGVMLYLRTATEVQQAADAIFDRVKMAWPQARIHGLLVQSMANRAGAQELRVVVEHDPVFGPLIMLGEGGVEWHPEEQAVVALPPLNMNLARYLIIQAIKSKKIRGRSALRPLDIAGLSQFLVQVSNLIVDCAEIQRLDIHPLLASGNEFTALDVTLDIAPFEGDRESRLAIRPYPLHLEEWVEMKNGERVLFRPILPEDEPQLRAFISQVTKEDLYYRYFSEINEFTHDDLANMTQIDYDREMAFVAVRRAGHDDEILGVTRAISDPDNVDAEFAVLVRSDLKGLGLGRRLLEKLISYTRDHGLLRLNGITMPNNRGMVTLARKLGFDVDIQLEEGIVALSLVLTSADKHE
;
A
#
# COMPACT_ATOMS: atom_id res chain seq x y z
N MET A 1 10.18 19.92 5.13
CA MET A 1 9.40 21.10 4.65
C MET A 1 8.10 21.13 5.46
N SER A 2 7.58 22.28 5.93
CA SER A 2 6.72 22.29 7.13
C SER A 2 5.20 22.11 6.92
N GLN A 3 4.56 21.31 7.78
CA GLN A 3 3.11 21.16 8.02
C GLN A 3 2.35 22.49 8.15
N ARG A 4 3.01 23.58 8.56
CA ARG A 4 2.39 24.90 8.73
C ARG A 4 1.71 25.41 7.45
N GLY A 5 2.23 25.06 6.27
CA GLY A 5 1.61 25.44 4.99
C GLY A 5 0.36 24.61 4.65
N LEU A 6 0.33 23.34 5.05
CA LEU A 6 -0.83 22.48 4.81
C LEU A 6 -2.00 22.84 5.74
N GLU A 7 -1.71 23.22 6.98
CA GLU A 7 -2.75 23.72 7.90
C GLU A 7 -3.40 25.01 7.38
N ALA A 8 -2.61 25.93 6.80
CA ALA A 8 -3.13 27.14 6.17
C ALA A 8 -4.01 26.85 4.94
N LEU A 9 -3.81 25.72 4.24
CA LEU A 9 -4.70 25.26 3.17
C LEU A 9 -6.01 24.69 3.72
N LEU A 10 -5.92 23.76 4.67
CA LEU A 10 -7.03 22.91 5.11
C LEU A 10 -7.89 23.53 6.21
N ARG A 11 -7.31 24.44 6.99
CA ARG A 11 -7.97 25.18 8.08
C ARG A 11 -7.60 26.67 8.06
N PRO A 12 -7.83 27.38 6.93
CA PRO A 12 -7.52 28.81 6.84
C PRO A 12 -8.38 29.61 7.83
N LYS A 13 -7.79 30.64 8.45
CA LYS A 13 -8.53 31.64 9.22
C LYS A 13 -8.91 32.83 8.36
N SER A 14 -8.25 33.04 7.22
CA SER A 14 -8.53 34.11 6.28
C SER A 14 -8.22 33.75 4.82
N ILE A 15 -9.01 34.28 3.90
CA ILE A 15 -8.93 33.93 2.48
C ILE A 15 -8.90 35.17 1.60
N ALA A 16 -7.96 35.25 0.66
CA ALA A 16 -7.94 36.27 -0.40
C ALA A 16 -8.33 35.66 -1.75
N VAL A 17 -9.25 36.31 -2.48
CA VAL A 17 -9.67 35.87 -3.83
C VAL A 17 -9.15 36.86 -4.86
N ILE A 18 -8.07 36.48 -5.55
CA ILE A 18 -7.39 37.33 -6.53
C ILE A 18 -8.05 37.19 -7.89
N GLY A 19 -8.52 38.29 -8.47
CA GLY A 19 -9.33 38.26 -9.70
C GLY A 19 -10.83 38.14 -9.43
N ALA A 20 -11.27 38.50 -8.22
CA ALA A 20 -12.69 38.57 -7.86
C ALA A 20 -13.50 39.43 -8.86
N SER A 21 -14.72 39.00 -9.17
CA SER A 21 -15.52 39.57 -10.25
C SER A 21 -17.01 39.55 -9.95
N MET A 22 -17.75 40.52 -10.49
CA MET A 22 -19.23 40.53 -10.51
C MET A 22 -19.82 39.88 -11.77
N LYS A 23 -18.99 39.53 -12.77
CA LYS A 23 -19.43 38.88 -14.00
C LYS A 23 -19.65 37.38 -13.79
N PRO A 24 -20.87 36.83 -14.02
CA PRO A 24 -21.21 35.44 -13.69
C PRO A 24 -20.39 34.36 -14.40
N ASP A 25 -19.87 34.66 -15.58
CA ASP A 25 -19.06 33.78 -16.43
C ASP A 25 -17.60 33.67 -15.98
N ARG A 26 -17.16 34.50 -15.02
CA ARG A 26 -15.76 34.52 -14.56
C ARG A 26 -15.56 33.65 -13.33
N ALA A 27 -14.39 33.00 -13.30
CA ALA A 27 -13.93 32.23 -12.15
C ALA A 27 -14.05 33.02 -10.82
N GLY A 28 -13.51 34.23 -10.76
CA GLY A 28 -13.58 35.03 -9.52
C GLY A 28 -15.00 35.31 -8.99
N TYR A 29 -16.03 35.26 -9.84
CA TYR A 29 -17.42 35.35 -9.38
C TYR A 29 -17.88 34.06 -8.71
N LEU A 30 -17.67 32.91 -9.37
CA LEU A 30 -18.07 31.60 -8.85
C LEU A 30 -17.37 31.29 -7.52
N MET A 31 -16.07 31.58 -7.42
CA MET A 31 -15.29 31.41 -6.18
C MET A 31 -15.88 32.23 -5.03
N MET A 32 -16.14 33.53 -5.25
CA MET A 32 -16.75 34.39 -4.24
C MET A 32 -18.12 33.89 -3.82
N ARG A 33 -18.97 33.51 -4.79
CA ARG A 33 -20.30 32.95 -4.51
C ARG A 33 -20.22 31.68 -3.67
N ASN A 34 -19.36 30.74 -4.06
CA ASN A 34 -19.23 29.44 -3.41
C ASN A 34 -18.66 29.57 -1.99
N LEU A 35 -17.64 30.40 -1.78
CA LEU A 35 -17.06 30.67 -0.46
C LEU A 35 -18.09 31.26 0.51
N LEU A 36 -18.84 32.27 0.06
CA LEU A 36 -19.87 32.91 0.89
C LEU A 36 -21.04 31.96 1.16
N ALA A 37 -21.46 31.15 0.18
CA ALA A 37 -22.50 30.14 0.37
C ALA A 37 -22.06 28.99 1.29
N GLY A 38 -20.76 28.71 1.38
CA GLY A 38 -20.21 27.67 2.26
C GLY A 38 -20.35 28.00 3.76
N GLY A 39 -20.48 29.28 4.11
CA GLY A 39 -20.58 29.72 5.50
C GLY A 39 -19.23 29.80 6.21
N PHE A 40 -18.17 30.18 5.49
CA PHE A 40 -16.84 30.38 6.08
C PHE A 40 -16.89 31.50 7.13
N ASN A 41 -16.42 31.19 8.35
CA ASN A 41 -16.50 32.13 9.49
C ASN A 41 -15.41 33.22 9.46
N GLY A 42 -14.34 33.01 8.70
CA GLY A 42 -13.22 33.96 8.61
C GLY A 42 -13.45 35.05 7.56
N PRO A 43 -12.61 36.10 7.56
CA PRO A 43 -12.66 37.14 6.55
C PRO A 43 -12.32 36.62 5.15
N VAL A 44 -13.20 36.94 4.19
CA VAL A 44 -12.99 36.76 2.75
C VAL A 44 -12.63 38.11 2.14
N MET A 45 -11.49 38.20 1.46
CA MET A 45 -10.93 39.45 0.93
C MET A 45 -10.86 39.40 -0.61
N PRO A 46 -11.86 39.95 -1.33
CA PRO A 46 -11.81 40.07 -2.78
C PRO A 46 -10.69 41.03 -3.20
N VAL A 47 -9.86 40.63 -4.16
CA VAL A 47 -8.81 41.49 -4.75
C VAL A 47 -9.08 41.69 -6.23
N THR A 48 -9.39 42.93 -6.61
CA THR A 48 -9.69 43.34 -7.97
C THR A 48 -9.58 44.87 -8.13
N PRO A 49 -8.93 45.38 -9.19
CA PRO A 49 -8.88 46.83 -9.45
C PRO A 49 -10.20 47.36 -10.03
N ALA A 50 -11.09 46.50 -10.50
CA ALA A 50 -12.26 46.88 -11.28
C ALA A 50 -13.50 47.21 -10.44
N TYR A 51 -13.59 46.71 -9.21
CA TYR A 51 -14.79 46.81 -8.38
C TYR A 51 -14.43 47.27 -6.96
N LYS A 52 -15.27 48.12 -6.37
CA LYS A 52 -15.13 48.52 -4.95
C LYS A 52 -15.69 47.48 -3.99
N ALA A 53 -16.63 46.66 -4.44
CA ALA A 53 -17.19 45.54 -3.70
C ALA A 53 -17.56 44.40 -4.65
N VAL A 54 -17.47 43.15 -4.18
CA VAL A 54 -17.86 41.94 -4.91
C VAL A 54 -18.75 41.10 -3.99
N GLN A 55 -19.95 40.72 -4.44
CA GLN A 55 -20.93 39.97 -3.63
C GLN A 55 -21.22 40.62 -2.26
N GLY A 56 -21.22 41.97 -2.20
CA GLY A 56 -21.46 42.72 -0.96
C GLY A 56 -20.25 42.87 -0.04
N VAL A 57 -19.09 42.29 -0.39
CA VAL A 57 -17.84 42.37 0.39
C VAL A 57 -16.91 43.42 -0.21
N LEU A 58 -16.30 44.26 0.64
CA LEU A 58 -15.34 45.29 0.22
C LEU A 58 -14.14 44.66 -0.50
N ALA A 59 -13.81 45.19 -1.68
CA ALA A 59 -12.74 44.69 -2.51
C ALA A 59 -11.50 45.61 -2.46
N TRP A 60 -10.33 45.00 -2.57
CA TRP A 60 -9.03 45.68 -2.55
C TRP A 60 -8.42 45.71 -3.95
N PRO A 61 -7.77 46.80 -4.37
CA PRO A 61 -7.26 46.91 -5.74
C PRO A 61 -6.05 46.01 -6.02
N ASP A 62 -5.27 45.66 -5.00
CA ASP A 62 -4.09 44.79 -5.10
C ASP A 62 -3.79 44.07 -3.76
N VAL A 63 -2.83 43.13 -3.80
CA VAL A 63 -2.42 42.30 -2.67
C VAL A 63 -1.75 43.13 -1.55
N GLN A 64 -1.03 44.19 -1.91
CA GLN A 64 -0.26 44.97 -0.94
C GLN A 64 -1.19 45.73 0.02
N ARG A 65 -2.33 46.20 -0.50
CA ARG A 65 -3.36 46.93 0.24
C ARG A 65 -4.30 46.04 1.06
N LEU A 66 -4.12 44.73 1.06
CA LEU A 66 -4.87 43.84 1.95
C LEU A 66 -4.66 44.24 3.43
N PRO A 67 -5.73 44.22 4.26
CA PRO A 67 -5.70 44.70 5.64
C PRO A 67 -4.81 43.85 6.55
N PHE A 68 -4.65 42.56 6.25
CA PHE A 68 -3.70 41.65 6.90
C PHE A 68 -3.30 40.55 5.91
N VAL A 69 -2.37 39.70 6.33
CA VAL A 69 -1.84 38.61 5.51
C VAL A 69 -2.87 37.48 5.40
N PRO A 70 -3.29 37.08 4.19
CA PRO A 70 -4.17 35.92 4.03
C PRO A 70 -3.43 34.62 4.33
N ASP A 71 -4.10 33.69 5.02
CA ASP A 71 -3.57 32.33 5.17
C ASP A 71 -3.60 31.60 3.83
N LEU A 72 -4.74 31.73 3.13
CA LEU A 72 -5.01 31.12 1.83
C LEU A 72 -5.30 32.18 0.77
N ALA A 73 -4.60 32.13 -0.36
CA ALA A 73 -4.93 32.90 -1.55
C ALA A 73 -5.47 31.99 -2.67
N VAL A 74 -6.44 32.47 -3.44
CA VAL A 74 -6.97 31.77 -4.61
C VAL A 74 -6.77 32.63 -5.86
N LEU A 75 -6.01 32.14 -6.83
CA LEU A 75 -5.73 32.86 -8.07
C LEU A 75 -6.79 32.55 -9.14
N CYS A 76 -7.71 33.48 -9.34
CA CYS A 76 -8.77 33.42 -10.36
C CYS A 76 -8.46 34.29 -11.60
N THR A 77 -7.19 34.56 -11.87
CA THR A 77 -6.73 35.42 -12.97
C THR A 77 -6.22 34.61 -14.16
N ASN A 78 -5.91 35.30 -15.28
CA ASN A 78 -5.23 34.67 -16.40
C ASN A 78 -3.83 34.18 -16.00
N ALA A 79 -3.42 33.00 -16.47
CA ALA A 79 -2.17 32.33 -16.08
C ALA A 79 -0.91 33.19 -16.28
N LYS A 80 -0.91 34.11 -17.26
CA LYS A 80 0.22 35.05 -17.48
C LYS A 80 0.54 35.91 -16.26
N ARG A 81 -0.39 36.08 -15.33
CA ARG A 81 -0.23 36.88 -14.10
C ARG A 81 0.16 36.06 -12.87
N ASN A 82 0.19 34.73 -12.96
CA ASN A 82 0.41 33.87 -11.80
C ASN A 82 1.72 34.20 -11.07
N LEU A 83 2.84 34.33 -11.79
CA LEU A 83 4.16 34.61 -11.19
C LEU A 83 4.22 35.94 -10.46
N GLU A 84 3.75 37.02 -11.11
CA GLU A 84 3.69 38.37 -10.52
C GLU A 84 2.85 38.37 -9.22
N LEU A 85 1.70 37.70 -9.25
CA LEU A 85 0.80 37.62 -8.10
C LEU A 85 1.36 36.75 -6.98
N LEU A 86 2.00 35.64 -7.33
CA LEU A 86 2.64 34.73 -6.38
C LEU A 86 3.79 35.44 -5.67
N GLU A 87 4.59 36.25 -6.39
CA GLU A 87 5.62 37.09 -5.78
C GLU A 87 5.02 38.11 -4.81
N ALA A 88 3.95 38.80 -5.19
CA ALA A 88 3.29 39.78 -4.34
C ALA A 88 2.71 39.14 -3.07
N LEU A 89 2.10 37.95 -3.18
CA LEU A 89 1.59 37.17 -2.05
C LEU A 89 2.72 36.70 -1.14
N GLY A 90 3.83 36.23 -1.72
CA GLY A 90 5.01 35.78 -0.99
C GLY A 90 5.64 36.92 -0.18
N LYS A 91 5.80 38.10 -0.77
CA LYS A 91 6.29 39.32 -0.07
C LYS A 91 5.36 39.76 1.06
N LYS A 92 4.04 39.57 0.92
CA LYS A 92 3.07 39.87 1.97
C LYS A 92 3.12 38.82 3.10
N GLY A 93 3.67 37.63 2.85
CA GLY A 93 3.83 36.54 3.82
C GLY A 93 2.74 35.46 3.76
N CYS A 94 1.96 35.40 2.68
CA CYS A 94 0.94 34.37 2.48
C CYS A 94 1.58 32.98 2.46
N LYS A 95 0.95 31.99 3.11
CA LYS A 95 1.51 30.65 3.30
C LYS A 95 1.06 29.64 2.26
N THR A 96 -0.13 29.82 1.69
CA THR A 96 -0.68 28.84 0.76
C THR A 96 -1.47 29.51 -0.36
N CYS A 97 -1.32 28.98 -1.58
CA CYS A 97 -1.99 29.48 -2.76
C CYS A 97 -2.66 28.34 -3.54
N ILE A 98 -3.92 28.53 -3.94
CA ILE A 98 -4.62 27.67 -4.92
C ILE A 98 -4.47 28.30 -6.30
N ILE A 99 -3.90 27.55 -7.24
CA ILE A 99 -3.73 27.97 -8.63
C ILE A 99 -4.65 27.13 -9.52
N LEU A 100 -5.57 27.80 -10.20
CA LEU A 100 -6.63 27.13 -10.96
C LEU A 100 -6.24 26.78 -12.38
N SER A 101 -5.29 27.52 -12.94
CA SER A 101 -4.83 27.29 -14.30
C SER A 101 -3.40 27.78 -14.45
N SER A 102 -2.57 26.90 -15.01
CA SER A 102 -1.20 27.21 -15.40
C SER A 102 -0.82 26.36 -16.61
N PRO A 103 -0.11 26.92 -17.60
CA PRO A 103 0.49 26.11 -18.63
C PRO A 103 1.72 25.35 -18.07
N PRO A 104 2.09 24.19 -18.65
CA PRO A 104 3.21 23.37 -18.16
C PRO A 104 4.55 24.12 -18.11
N GLU A 105 4.80 25.03 -19.05
CA GLU A 105 6.06 25.78 -19.13
C GLU A 105 6.30 26.71 -17.92
N GLN A 106 5.24 27.07 -17.19
CA GLN A 106 5.31 27.94 -16.00
C GLN A 106 5.57 27.15 -14.71
N GLN A 107 5.41 25.81 -14.71
CA GLN A 107 5.50 24.97 -13.50
C GLN A 107 6.86 25.08 -12.77
N PRO A 108 8.03 25.04 -13.44
CA PRO A 108 9.33 25.13 -12.75
C PRO A 108 9.50 26.48 -12.03
N GLU A 109 9.01 27.56 -12.62
CA GLU A 109 9.08 28.89 -12.03
C GLU A 109 8.14 29.00 -10.83
N LEU A 110 6.91 28.46 -10.91
CA LEU A 110 5.99 28.43 -9.76
C LEU A 110 6.60 27.74 -8.55
N LEU A 111 7.27 26.60 -8.75
CA LEU A 111 7.99 25.90 -7.68
C LEU A 111 9.13 26.73 -7.11
N ALA A 112 9.91 27.42 -7.96
CA ALA A 112 10.98 28.30 -7.51
C ALA A 112 10.46 29.45 -6.63
N TYR A 113 9.33 30.05 -7.00
CA TYR A 113 8.66 31.08 -6.19
C TYR A 113 8.10 30.51 -4.87
N ALA A 114 7.44 29.35 -4.92
CA ALA A 114 6.91 28.66 -3.75
C ALA A 114 8.02 28.39 -2.71
N SER A 115 9.14 27.81 -3.17
CA SER A 115 10.32 27.53 -2.34
C SER A 115 10.93 28.82 -1.77
N ARG A 116 11.15 29.84 -2.61
CA ARG A 116 11.74 31.13 -2.21
C ARG A 116 10.97 31.82 -1.07
N TYR A 117 9.64 31.76 -1.10
CA TYR A 117 8.78 32.43 -0.14
C TYR A 117 8.21 31.50 0.94
N GLN A 118 8.64 30.23 0.98
CA GLN A 118 8.08 29.20 1.87
C GLN A 118 6.55 29.13 1.80
N MET A 119 6.02 29.22 0.58
CA MET A 119 4.60 29.15 0.27
C MET A 119 4.30 27.79 -0.35
N ARG A 120 3.14 27.19 -0.02
CA ARG A 120 2.68 25.95 -0.63
C ARG A 120 1.65 26.19 -1.74
N ILE A 121 1.62 25.32 -2.74
CA ILE A 121 0.72 25.42 -3.90
C ILE A 121 -0.20 24.20 -3.99
N LEU A 122 -1.52 24.44 -4.05
CA LEU A 122 -2.50 23.46 -4.51
C LEU A 122 -2.81 23.72 -5.99
N GLY A 123 -2.66 22.69 -6.82
CA GLY A 123 -2.72 22.82 -8.27
C GLY A 123 -1.33 22.77 -8.92
N PRO A 124 -1.13 23.42 -10.08
CA PRO A 124 -2.10 24.17 -10.86
C PRO A 124 -3.20 23.28 -11.48
N ASN A 125 -4.10 23.87 -12.28
CA ASN A 125 -5.20 23.15 -12.95
C ASN A 125 -6.16 22.43 -11.98
N SER A 126 -6.26 22.94 -10.76
CA SER A 126 -7.10 22.38 -9.68
C SER A 126 -8.53 22.95 -9.71
N LEU A 127 -9.50 22.09 -9.37
CA LEU A 127 -10.89 22.52 -9.08
C LEU A 127 -10.98 23.34 -7.78
N GLY A 128 -10.01 23.16 -6.87
CA GLY A 128 -9.95 23.75 -5.54
C GLY A 128 -10.26 22.76 -4.41
N LEU A 129 -10.69 23.31 -3.27
CA LEU A 129 -10.89 22.60 -2.01
C LEU A 129 -12.29 22.86 -1.43
N LEU A 130 -12.96 21.81 -0.99
CA LEU A 130 -14.18 21.90 -0.18
C LEU A 130 -13.99 21.17 1.15
N ALA A 131 -14.29 21.86 2.25
CA ALA A 131 -14.22 21.33 3.60
C ALA A 131 -15.50 21.73 4.37
N PRO A 132 -16.60 20.96 4.21
CA PRO A 132 -17.93 21.36 4.66
C PRO A 132 -18.05 21.50 6.19
N TRP A 133 -17.23 20.80 6.98
CA TRP A 133 -17.22 20.95 8.43
C TRP A 133 -16.74 22.33 8.88
N GLN A 134 -15.88 22.96 8.08
CA GLN A 134 -15.31 24.29 8.30
C GLN A 134 -16.13 25.40 7.60
N GLY A 135 -17.18 25.03 6.86
CA GLY A 135 -17.91 25.96 5.98
C GLY A 135 -17.08 26.46 4.79
N LEU A 136 -15.99 25.77 4.46
CA LEU A 136 -15.07 26.16 3.40
C LEU A 136 -15.49 25.55 2.07
N ASN A 137 -15.76 26.40 1.07
CA ASN A 137 -15.92 25.99 -0.32
C ASN A 137 -15.07 26.89 -1.23
N ALA A 138 -13.77 26.63 -1.23
CA ALA A 138 -12.79 27.30 -2.08
C ALA A 138 -12.65 26.55 -3.42
N SER A 139 -13.75 26.38 -4.16
CA SER A 139 -13.76 25.59 -5.40
C SER A 139 -14.60 26.20 -6.52
N PHE A 140 -14.36 25.71 -7.74
CA PHE A 140 -15.12 26.01 -8.95
C PHE A 140 -16.30 25.07 -9.19
N SER A 141 -16.59 24.18 -8.25
CA SER A 141 -17.67 23.23 -8.45
C SER A 141 -19.02 23.95 -8.55
N PRO A 142 -19.88 23.57 -9.52
CA PRO A 142 -21.24 24.07 -9.59
C PRO A 142 -22.15 23.39 -8.55
N VAL A 143 -21.72 22.27 -7.97
CA VAL A 143 -22.52 21.44 -7.06
C VAL A 143 -22.10 21.73 -5.61
N PRO A 144 -23.05 21.96 -4.69
CA PRO A 144 -22.74 22.12 -3.28
C PRO A 144 -22.34 20.78 -2.65
N ILE A 145 -21.62 20.85 -1.53
CA ILE A 145 -21.16 19.67 -0.79
C ILE A 145 -21.89 19.53 0.54
N ARG A 146 -22.21 18.29 0.93
CA ARG A 146 -22.83 17.97 2.23
C ARG A 146 -21.76 17.55 3.24
N LYS A 147 -22.03 17.78 4.54
CA LYS A 147 -21.20 17.29 5.63
C LYS A 147 -21.30 15.77 5.76
N GLY A 148 -20.17 15.08 5.81
CA GLY A 148 -20.11 13.64 6.07
C GLY A 148 -18.71 13.21 6.52
N LYS A 149 -18.39 11.93 6.36
CA LYS A 149 -17.17 11.32 6.92
C LYS A 149 -16.17 10.83 5.88
N LEU A 150 -16.49 10.95 4.60
CA LEU A 150 -15.63 10.50 3.50
C LEU A 150 -14.71 11.63 3.06
N ALA A 151 -13.41 11.40 2.96
CA ALA A 151 -12.51 12.31 2.27
C ALA A 151 -12.34 11.87 0.81
N PHE A 152 -12.27 12.83 -0.10
CA PHE A 152 -11.97 12.58 -1.51
C PHE A 152 -10.77 13.40 -1.96
N ILE A 153 -9.81 12.74 -2.63
CA ILE A 153 -8.65 13.36 -3.25
C ILE A 153 -8.62 12.94 -4.72
N SER A 154 -8.44 13.89 -5.63
CA SER A 154 -8.40 13.60 -7.07
C SER A 154 -7.47 14.50 -7.84
N GLN A 155 -6.69 13.90 -8.75
CA GLN A 155 -5.90 14.63 -9.75
C GLN A 155 -6.74 15.12 -10.94
N SER A 156 -8.02 14.74 -11.05
CA SER A 156 -8.89 15.14 -12.17
C SER A 156 -10.07 16.01 -11.73
N ALA A 157 -10.12 17.24 -12.24
CA ALA A 157 -11.22 18.17 -12.00
C ALA A 157 -12.55 17.68 -12.62
N ALA A 158 -12.50 16.98 -13.76
CA ALA A 158 -13.68 16.45 -14.43
C ALA A 158 -14.32 15.32 -13.59
N VAL A 159 -13.51 14.34 -13.17
CA VAL A 159 -13.95 13.24 -12.31
C VAL A 159 -14.46 13.77 -10.98
N SER A 160 -13.78 14.77 -10.42
CA SER A 160 -14.22 15.45 -9.20
C SER A 160 -15.64 16.00 -9.30
N ASN A 161 -15.97 16.74 -10.38
CA ASN A 161 -17.31 17.28 -10.56
C ASN A 161 -18.36 16.17 -10.76
N THR A 162 -18.03 15.10 -11.49
CA THR A 162 -18.92 13.96 -11.68
C THR A 162 -19.24 13.27 -10.34
N ILE A 163 -18.26 13.09 -9.47
CA ILE A 163 -18.46 12.47 -8.15
C ILE A 163 -19.29 13.36 -7.23
N LEU A 164 -19.06 14.68 -7.23
CA LEU A 164 -19.86 15.63 -6.44
C LEU A 164 -21.34 15.62 -6.87
N ASP A 165 -21.59 15.68 -8.17
CA ASP A 165 -22.96 15.65 -8.72
C ASP A 165 -23.69 14.36 -8.34
N TRP A 166 -23.01 13.22 -8.51
CA TRP A 166 -23.54 11.92 -8.10
C TRP A 166 -23.81 11.83 -6.59
N ALA A 167 -22.88 12.30 -5.76
CA ALA A 167 -23.00 12.25 -4.31
C ALA A 167 -24.21 13.05 -3.81
N GLN A 168 -24.54 14.16 -4.47
CA GLN A 168 -25.69 14.98 -4.14
C GLN A 168 -27.03 14.23 -4.31
N GLN A 169 -27.16 13.39 -5.34
CA GLN A 169 -28.36 12.55 -5.55
C GLN A 169 -28.50 11.46 -4.48
N ARG A 170 -27.39 10.98 -3.93
CA ARG A 170 -27.32 9.91 -2.91
C ARG A 170 -27.27 10.42 -1.47
N GLU A 171 -27.39 11.74 -1.29
CA GLU A 171 -27.27 12.40 0.02
C GLU A 171 -25.94 12.10 0.74
N MET A 172 -24.90 11.77 -0.03
CA MET A 172 -23.60 11.44 0.51
C MET A 172 -22.84 12.71 0.88
N GLY A 173 -22.27 12.73 2.08
CA GLY A 173 -21.48 13.84 2.59
C GLY A 173 -19.99 13.52 2.67
N PHE A 174 -19.17 14.57 2.61
CA PHE A 174 -17.71 14.47 2.70
C PHE A 174 -17.18 15.19 3.94
N SER A 175 -16.01 14.76 4.42
CA SER A 175 -15.21 15.49 5.39
C SER A 175 -14.34 16.54 4.70
N TYR A 176 -13.64 16.12 3.64
CA TYR A 176 -12.85 16.95 2.74
C TYR A 176 -13.03 16.48 1.30
N PHE A 177 -12.95 17.41 0.36
CA PHE A 177 -12.99 17.15 -1.07
C PHE A 177 -11.92 18.01 -1.73
N ILE A 178 -10.83 17.38 -2.16
CA ILE A 178 -9.59 18.05 -2.54
C ILE A 178 -9.26 17.65 -3.97
N ALA A 179 -9.29 18.62 -4.89
CA ALA A 179 -8.77 18.43 -6.23
C ALA A 179 -7.32 18.89 -6.28
N LEU A 180 -6.39 17.97 -6.54
CA LEU A 180 -4.97 18.25 -6.65
C LEU A 180 -4.63 18.97 -7.96
N GLY A 181 -5.37 18.67 -9.05
CA GLY A 181 -4.95 19.08 -10.39
C GLY A 181 -3.63 18.39 -10.73
N ASP A 182 -2.64 19.17 -11.20
CA ASP A 182 -1.34 18.67 -11.62
C ASP A 182 -0.44 18.22 -10.45
N SER A 183 -0.84 18.45 -9.19
CA SER A 183 -0.09 18.00 -8.00
C SER A 183 1.37 18.50 -7.93
N LEU A 184 1.60 19.77 -8.30
CA LEU A 184 2.96 20.29 -8.50
C LEU A 184 3.80 20.38 -7.21
N ASP A 185 3.18 20.68 -6.08
CA ASP A 185 3.85 20.86 -4.77
C ASP A 185 3.15 20.07 -3.67
N ILE A 186 1.88 20.38 -3.39
CA ILE A 186 1.09 19.56 -2.46
C ILE A 186 0.62 18.31 -3.18
N ASP A 187 1.02 17.15 -2.67
CA ASP A 187 0.71 15.84 -3.26
C ASP A 187 -0.09 14.94 -2.29
N VAL A 188 -0.49 13.77 -2.78
CA VAL A 188 -1.40 12.84 -2.10
C VAL A 188 -0.85 12.30 -0.77
N ASP A 189 0.45 12.08 -0.66
CA ASP A 189 1.12 11.57 0.54
C ASP A 189 0.95 12.49 1.74
N GLU A 190 1.18 13.79 1.57
CA GLU A 190 0.99 14.79 2.64
C GLU A 190 -0.48 14.88 3.08
N LEU A 191 -1.42 14.80 2.12
CA LEU A 191 -2.85 14.81 2.41
C LEU A 191 -3.29 13.55 3.14
N LEU A 192 -2.75 12.38 2.78
CA LEU A 192 -3.02 11.13 3.47
C LEU A 192 -2.57 11.19 4.93
N ASP A 193 -1.40 11.76 5.22
CA ASP A 193 -0.92 11.93 6.60
C ASP A 193 -1.82 12.82 7.43
N PHE A 194 -2.26 13.94 6.86
CA PHE A 194 -3.23 14.81 7.52
C PHE A 194 -4.55 14.08 7.77
N LEU A 195 -5.09 13.46 6.72
CA LEU A 195 -6.38 12.78 6.78
C LEU A 195 -6.33 11.56 7.69
N ALA A 196 -5.20 10.89 7.87
CA ALA A 196 -5.04 9.78 8.81
C ALA A 196 -5.31 10.21 10.26
N ARG A 197 -4.95 11.45 10.61
CA ARG A 197 -5.10 12.00 11.97
C ARG A 197 -6.43 12.72 12.20
N ASP A 198 -7.14 13.07 11.13
CA ASP A 198 -8.38 13.86 11.22
C ASP A 198 -9.57 13.05 11.76
N SER A 199 -10.14 13.44 12.90
CA SER A 199 -11.26 12.73 13.53
C SER A 199 -12.59 12.82 12.77
N LYS A 200 -12.72 13.74 11.80
CA LYS A 200 -13.93 13.88 10.97
C LYS A 200 -13.94 12.93 9.78
N THR A 201 -12.78 12.43 9.39
CA THR A 201 -12.58 11.52 8.26
C THR A 201 -12.54 10.07 8.73
N SER A 202 -13.45 9.24 8.23
CA SER A 202 -13.51 7.80 8.52
C SER A 202 -13.07 6.91 7.37
N ALA A 203 -13.13 7.40 6.13
CA ALA A 203 -12.68 6.69 4.93
C ALA A 203 -12.10 7.69 3.94
N ILE A 204 -11.19 7.23 3.07
CA ILE A 204 -10.52 8.06 2.08
C ILE A 204 -10.70 7.45 0.69
N LEU A 205 -11.08 8.27 -0.28
CA LEU A 205 -11.17 7.89 -1.66
C LEU A 205 -10.16 8.68 -2.49
N LEU A 206 -9.35 7.97 -3.26
CA LEU A 206 -8.30 8.49 -4.11
C LEU A 206 -8.62 8.23 -5.57
N TYR A 207 -8.47 9.25 -6.40
CA TYR A 207 -8.37 9.12 -7.85
C TYR A 207 -6.98 9.58 -8.30
N LEU A 208 -6.21 8.62 -8.82
CA LEU A 208 -4.80 8.81 -9.19
C LEU A 208 -4.59 8.54 -10.67
N GLU A 209 -3.75 9.38 -11.28
CA GLU A 209 -3.25 9.24 -12.65
C GLU A 209 -1.75 8.97 -12.64
N HIS A 210 -1.00 9.60 -11.74
CA HIS A 210 0.46 9.44 -11.59
C HIS A 210 0.89 9.66 -10.11
N LEU A 211 2.15 9.32 -9.79
CA LEU A 211 2.81 9.64 -8.52
C LEU A 211 4.07 10.46 -8.78
N SER A 212 4.34 11.42 -7.89
CA SER A 212 5.62 12.14 -7.87
C SER A 212 6.70 11.33 -7.15
N ASP A 213 6.34 10.69 -6.03
CA ASP A 213 7.24 9.88 -5.21
C ASP A 213 6.50 8.62 -4.70
N ALA A 214 6.87 7.47 -5.24
CA ALA A 214 6.24 6.20 -4.90
C ALA A 214 6.52 5.75 -3.45
N ARG A 215 7.73 6.02 -2.93
CA ARG A 215 8.11 5.62 -1.56
C ARG A 215 7.31 6.40 -0.54
N ARG A 216 7.19 7.72 -0.71
CA ARG A 216 6.36 8.55 0.17
C ARG A 216 4.89 8.18 0.09
N PHE A 217 4.37 7.93 -1.12
CA PHE A 217 2.99 7.48 -1.29
C PHE A 217 2.72 6.16 -0.57
N VAL A 218 3.57 5.15 -0.75
CA VAL A 218 3.42 3.84 -0.09
C VAL A 218 3.53 3.97 1.42
N SER A 219 4.50 4.74 1.93
CA SER A 219 4.66 5.02 3.35
C SER A 219 3.43 5.72 3.96
N ALA A 220 3.00 6.85 3.39
CA ALA A 220 1.82 7.59 3.85
C ALA A 220 0.54 6.73 3.79
N SER A 221 0.37 5.98 2.70
CA SER A 221 -0.75 5.07 2.52
C SER A 221 -0.77 3.96 3.55
N ARG A 222 0.39 3.33 3.84
CA ARG A 222 0.51 2.30 4.88
C ARG A 222 0.16 2.84 6.26
N SER A 223 0.59 4.06 6.56
CA SER A 223 0.27 4.71 7.84
C SER A 223 -1.24 5.01 7.96
N ALA A 224 -1.82 5.60 6.92
CA ALA A 224 -3.24 5.94 6.89
C ALA A 224 -4.15 4.69 6.87
N SER A 225 -3.78 3.65 6.13
CA SER A 225 -4.59 2.45 5.90
C SER A 225 -4.75 1.55 7.13
N ARG A 226 -3.89 1.69 8.15
CA ARG A 226 -4.04 1.00 9.45
C ARG A 226 -5.30 1.41 10.19
N ASN A 227 -5.66 2.68 10.06
CA ASN A 227 -6.75 3.28 10.84
C ASN A 227 -7.97 3.61 9.98
N LYS A 228 -7.79 3.78 8.67
CA LYS A 228 -8.84 4.25 7.77
C LYS A 228 -8.85 3.45 6.48
N PRO A 229 -10.00 2.93 6.03
CA PRO A 229 -10.10 2.36 4.70
C PRO A 229 -9.79 3.40 3.63
N ILE A 230 -8.96 3.00 2.66
CA ILE A 230 -8.57 3.81 1.52
C ILE A 230 -8.92 3.07 0.23
N LEU A 231 -9.65 3.72 -0.65
CA LEU A 231 -9.96 3.23 -1.99
C LEU A 231 -9.21 4.01 -3.03
N VAL A 232 -8.77 3.32 -4.07
CA VAL A 232 -8.04 3.91 -5.19
C VAL A 232 -8.72 3.57 -6.49
N ILE A 233 -8.93 4.59 -7.31
CA ILE A 233 -9.19 4.46 -8.74
C ILE A 233 -7.93 4.94 -9.47
N LYS A 234 -7.35 4.06 -10.29
CA LYS A 234 -6.19 4.38 -11.14
C LYS A 234 -6.63 4.42 -12.60
N SER A 235 -6.51 5.59 -13.23
CA SER A 235 -6.66 5.75 -14.69
C SER A 235 -5.32 5.51 -15.41
N GLY A 236 -5.25 5.59 -16.74
CA GLY A 236 -3.97 5.42 -17.45
C GLY A 236 -3.40 3.99 -17.41
N ARG A 237 -4.27 2.98 -17.49
CA ARG A 237 -3.89 1.56 -17.37
C ARG A 237 -3.28 0.99 -18.65
N SER A 238 -3.77 1.44 -19.80
CA SER A 238 -3.26 1.01 -21.10
C SER A 238 -2.25 1.99 -21.66
N PRO A 239 -1.31 1.54 -22.51
CA PRO A 239 -0.34 2.44 -23.16
C PRO A 239 -1.01 3.58 -23.96
N ALA A 240 -2.21 3.35 -24.50
CA ALA A 240 -2.98 4.40 -25.19
C ALA A 240 -3.53 5.44 -24.21
N ALA A 241 -4.03 5.03 -23.04
CA ALA A 241 -4.50 5.94 -22.01
C ALA A 241 -3.36 6.74 -21.38
N GLN A 242 -2.20 6.11 -21.14
CA GLN A 242 -0.99 6.79 -20.63
C GLN A 242 -0.53 7.90 -21.58
N ARG A 243 -0.51 7.62 -22.90
CA ARG A 243 -0.20 8.63 -23.92
C ARG A 243 -1.19 9.79 -23.95
N LEU A 244 -2.49 9.52 -23.76
CA LEU A 244 -3.52 10.57 -23.70
C LEU A 244 -3.33 11.47 -22.48
N LEU A 245 -3.02 10.89 -21.32
CA LEU A 245 -2.80 11.59 -20.06
C LEU A 245 -1.40 12.21 -19.95
N GLN A 246 -0.52 11.98 -20.93
CA GLN A 246 0.89 12.40 -20.92
C GLN A 246 1.62 11.98 -19.63
N SER A 247 1.24 10.83 -19.06
CA SER A 247 1.79 10.33 -17.79
C SER A 247 2.64 9.08 -18.00
N HIS A 248 3.82 9.05 -17.38
CA HIS A 248 4.66 7.85 -17.28
C HIS A 248 4.26 7.11 -16.00
N SER A 249 3.25 6.25 -16.12
CA SER A 249 2.65 5.60 -14.94
C SER A 249 3.39 4.33 -14.49
N GLY A 250 4.39 3.83 -15.20
CA GLY A 250 4.87 2.47 -14.97
C GLY A 250 3.83 1.41 -15.34
N MET A 251 4.10 0.15 -14.99
CA MET A 251 3.23 -0.99 -15.33
C MET A 251 1.98 -1.07 -14.43
N ASP A 252 0.82 -1.40 -15.00
CA ASP A 252 -0.43 -1.52 -14.22
C ASP A 252 -0.35 -2.59 -13.10
N PRO A 253 0.28 -3.77 -13.31
CA PRO A 253 0.51 -4.72 -12.23
C PRO A 253 1.43 -4.24 -11.12
N ALA A 254 2.32 -3.28 -11.38
CA ALA A 254 3.17 -2.67 -10.36
C ALA A 254 2.33 -1.80 -9.41
N TRP A 255 1.38 -1.04 -9.96
CA TRP A 255 0.37 -0.33 -9.18
C TRP A 255 -0.48 -1.27 -8.32
N ASP A 256 -0.93 -2.38 -8.89
CA ASP A 256 -1.68 -3.39 -8.14
C ASP A 256 -0.87 -3.92 -6.95
N ALA A 257 0.40 -4.26 -7.18
CA ALA A 257 1.30 -4.70 -6.14
C ALA A 257 1.48 -3.62 -5.05
N ALA A 258 1.72 -2.37 -5.43
CA ALA A 258 1.89 -1.25 -4.50
C ALA A 258 0.63 -0.97 -3.65
N ILE A 259 -0.55 -0.91 -4.29
CA ILE A 259 -1.84 -0.69 -3.63
C ILE A 259 -2.12 -1.83 -2.63
N GLN A 260 -1.97 -3.08 -3.04
CA GLN A 260 -2.17 -4.24 -2.16
C GLN A 260 -1.21 -4.20 -0.97
N ARG A 261 0.06 -3.92 -1.25
CA ARG A 261 1.15 -3.87 -0.26
C ARG A 261 0.99 -2.73 0.73
N ALA A 262 0.38 -1.63 0.32
CA ALA A 262 0.06 -0.51 1.18
C ALA A 262 -1.29 -0.63 1.91
N GLY A 263 -2.04 -1.72 1.68
CA GLY A 263 -3.30 -2.00 2.38
C GLY A 263 -4.52 -1.24 1.82
N LEU A 264 -4.40 -0.63 0.64
CA LEU A 264 -5.51 0.06 -0.03
C LEU A 264 -6.35 -0.93 -0.83
N LEU A 265 -7.56 -0.53 -1.18
CA LEU A 265 -8.45 -1.27 -2.09
C LEU A 265 -8.49 -0.58 -3.45
N ARG A 266 -8.10 -1.27 -4.52
CA ARG A 266 -8.29 -0.78 -5.89
C ARG A 266 -9.68 -1.14 -6.40
N VAL A 267 -10.38 -0.18 -6.99
CA VAL A 267 -11.62 -0.39 -7.73
C VAL A 267 -11.39 -0.14 -9.22
N GLN A 268 -12.09 -0.88 -10.09
CA GLN A 268 -11.78 -0.90 -11.53
C GLN A 268 -12.42 0.27 -12.29
N ASP A 269 -13.58 0.72 -11.86
CA ASP A 269 -14.35 1.76 -12.52
C ASP A 269 -15.21 2.57 -11.53
N THR A 270 -15.89 3.59 -12.04
CA THR A 270 -16.74 4.46 -11.23
C THR A 270 -17.99 3.76 -10.69
N HIS A 271 -18.48 2.69 -11.33
CA HIS A 271 -19.63 1.95 -10.84
C HIS A 271 -19.27 1.09 -9.63
N GLU A 272 -18.14 0.38 -9.71
CA GLU A 272 -17.53 -0.35 -8.61
C GLU A 272 -17.20 0.59 -7.45
N LEU A 273 -16.66 1.76 -7.75
CA LEU A 273 -16.39 2.79 -6.75
C LEU A 273 -17.61 3.09 -5.89
N PHE A 274 -18.75 3.38 -6.53
CA PHE A 274 -19.95 3.79 -5.81
C PHE A 274 -20.45 2.70 -4.87
N SER A 275 -20.43 1.45 -5.35
CA SER A 275 -20.77 0.29 -4.54
C SER A 275 -19.80 0.15 -3.36
N ALA A 276 -18.50 0.29 -3.61
CA ALA A 276 -17.47 0.17 -2.58
C ALA A 276 -17.56 1.27 -1.51
N VAL A 277 -17.86 2.50 -1.90
CA VAL A 277 -18.05 3.63 -0.97
C VAL A 277 -19.30 3.43 -0.10
N GLU A 278 -20.41 2.95 -0.67
CA GLU A 278 -21.63 2.63 0.09
C GLU A 278 -21.36 1.54 1.13
N THR A 279 -20.60 0.50 0.74
CA THR A 279 -20.14 -0.53 1.66
C THR A 279 -19.30 0.08 2.78
N LEU A 280 -18.24 0.83 2.44
CA LEU A 280 -17.24 1.31 3.40
C LEU A 280 -17.75 2.37 4.36
N SER A 281 -18.68 3.22 3.91
CA SER A 281 -19.32 4.22 4.77
C SER A 281 -20.12 3.59 5.91
N HIS A 282 -20.59 2.36 5.72
CA HIS A 282 -21.42 1.62 6.68
C HIS A 282 -20.80 0.27 7.07
N MET A 283 -19.52 0.06 6.75
CA MET A 283 -18.88 -1.24 6.85
C MET A 283 -18.66 -1.63 8.29
N ARG A 284 -18.97 -2.90 8.58
CA ARG A 284 -18.43 -3.59 9.75
C ARG A 284 -17.25 -4.46 9.32
N PRO A 285 -16.18 -4.56 10.13
CA PRO A 285 -15.05 -5.43 9.81
C PRO A 285 -15.51 -6.88 9.59
N LEU A 286 -15.19 -7.44 8.43
CA LEU A 286 -15.40 -8.87 8.17
C LEU A 286 -14.54 -9.71 9.10
N ARG A 287 -15.13 -10.74 9.71
CA ARG A 287 -14.39 -11.74 10.51
C ARG A 287 -13.76 -12.83 9.64
N GLY A 288 -14.29 -13.04 8.43
CA GLY A 288 -13.74 -13.99 7.46
C GLY A 288 -14.28 -13.74 6.05
N GLU A 289 -14.35 -14.78 5.24
CA GLU A 289 -14.61 -14.71 3.80
C GLU A 289 -15.80 -15.58 3.35
N LYS A 290 -16.51 -16.23 4.29
CA LYS A 290 -17.61 -17.16 3.99
C LYS A 290 -18.94 -16.40 3.90
N LEU A 291 -19.57 -16.43 2.73
CA LEU A 291 -20.85 -15.78 2.47
C LEU A 291 -22.03 -16.77 2.60
N MET A 292 -23.06 -16.37 3.33
CA MET A 292 -24.38 -16.99 3.34
C MET A 292 -25.34 -16.15 2.50
N ILE A 293 -26.07 -16.78 1.57
CA ILE A 293 -27.05 -16.09 0.70
C ILE A 293 -28.46 -16.56 1.04
N VAL A 294 -29.38 -15.62 1.27
CA VAL A 294 -30.81 -15.86 1.46
C VAL A 294 -31.58 -15.11 0.39
N SER A 295 -32.52 -15.74 -0.30
CA SER A 295 -33.29 -15.13 -1.40
C SER A 295 -34.75 -15.58 -1.38
N ASN A 296 -35.68 -14.76 -1.86
CA ASN A 296 -37.06 -15.18 -2.19
C ASN A 296 -37.22 -15.66 -3.64
N GLY A 297 -36.12 -15.98 -4.31
CA GLY A 297 -36.15 -16.56 -5.64
C GLY A 297 -34.81 -17.18 -6.04
N ALA A 298 -34.88 -18.32 -6.73
CA ALA A 298 -33.71 -19.07 -7.16
C ALA A 298 -32.84 -18.34 -8.20
N ALA A 299 -33.45 -17.67 -9.19
CA ALA A 299 -32.71 -16.98 -10.25
C ALA A 299 -31.79 -15.84 -9.75
N PRO A 300 -32.25 -14.91 -8.90
CA PRO A 300 -31.37 -13.90 -8.29
C PRO A 300 -30.24 -14.50 -7.44
N ALA A 301 -30.50 -15.62 -6.75
CA ALA A 301 -29.46 -16.33 -6.00
C ALA A 301 -28.43 -16.98 -6.93
N ALA A 302 -28.85 -17.54 -8.07
CA ALA A 302 -27.96 -18.09 -9.08
C ALA A 302 -27.04 -17.01 -9.69
N LEU A 303 -27.57 -15.83 -10.01
CA LEU A 303 -26.75 -14.70 -10.48
C LEU A 303 -25.69 -14.28 -9.44
N ALA A 304 -26.06 -14.27 -8.15
CA ALA A 304 -25.10 -14.02 -7.08
C ALA A 304 -24.02 -15.12 -7.00
N LEU A 305 -24.38 -16.39 -7.23
CA LEU A 305 -23.43 -17.50 -7.23
C LEU A 305 -22.45 -17.43 -8.39
N ASP A 306 -22.93 -17.13 -9.59
CA ASP A 306 -22.10 -17.02 -10.79
C ASP A 306 -21.05 -15.91 -10.61
N GLU A 307 -21.47 -14.75 -10.11
CA GLU A 307 -20.55 -13.64 -9.82
C GLU A 307 -19.57 -13.99 -8.69
N LEU A 308 -20.02 -14.68 -7.64
CA LEU A 308 -19.16 -15.11 -6.54
C LEU A 308 -18.09 -16.09 -7.02
N TRP A 309 -18.47 -17.01 -7.92
CA TRP A 309 -17.54 -17.97 -8.52
C TRP A 309 -16.50 -17.28 -9.41
N LEU A 310 -16.94 -16.34 -10.25
CA LEU A 310 -16.07 -15.56 -11.15
C LEU A 310 -14.97 -14.81 -10.36
N ARG A 311 -15.33 -14.26 -9.20
CA ARG A 311 -14.40 -13.52 -8.31
C ARG A 311 -13.67 -14.41 -7.29
N ASN A 312 -13.77 -15.74 -7.41
CA ASN A 312 -13.16 -16.71 -6.49
C ASN A 312 -13.55 -16.49 -5.00
N GLY A 313 -14.80 -16.11 -4.75
CA GLY A 313 -15.38 -16.01 -3.43
C GLY A 313 -15.68 -17.37 -2.79
N LYS A 314 -16.05 -17.37 -1.50
CA LYS A 314 -16.31 -18.59 -0.74
C LYS A 314 -17.72 -18.59 -0.17
N LEU A 315 -18.47 -19.66 -0.42
CA LEU A 315 -19.74 -19.91 0.25
C LEU A 315 -19.51 -20.49 1.64
N ALA A 316 -20.39 -20.15 2.57
CA ALA A 316 -20.48 -20.80 3.86
C ALA A 316 -21.04 -22.23 3.73
N THR A 317 -20.52 -23.14 4.56
CA THR A 317 -21.07 -24.49 4.75
C THR A 317 -21.76 -24.51 6.10
N LEU A 318 -23.08 -24.73 6.11
CA LEU A 318 -23.88 -24.74 7.34
C LEU A 318 -23.65 -26.05 8.10
N GLY A 319 -23.55 -25.96 9.43
CA GLY A 319 -23.51 -27.13 10.31
C GLY A 319 -24.87 -27.84 10.37
N GLU A 320 -24.85 -29.13 10.73
CA GLU A 320 -26.07 -29.95 10.82
C GLU A 320 -27.11 -29.39 11.82
N GLU A 321 -26.67 -28.77 12.91
CA GLU A 321 -27.57 -28.11 13.88
C GLU A 321 -28.36 -26.97 13.24
N THR A 322 -27.66 -26.08 12.51
CA THR A 322 -28.29 -24.96 11.80
C THR A 322 -29.26 -25.46 10.73
N LEU A 323 -28.86 -26.49 9.97
CA LEU A 323 -29.72 -27.10 8.95
C LEU A 323 -30.99 -27.68 9.57
N GLN A 324 -30.89 -28.38 10.70
CA GLN A 324 -32.03 -28.96 11.38
C GLN A 324 -33.02 -27.89 11.89
N ARG A 325 -32.52 -26.84 12.55
CA ARG A 325 -33.35 -25.71 13.00
C ARG A 325 -34.08 -25.02 11.84
N LEU A 326 -33.42 -24.88 10.69
CA LEU A 326 -34.05 -24.35 9.49
C LEU A 326 -35.13 -25.28 8.91
N ARG A 327 -34.90 -26.61 8.90
CA ARG A 327 -35.92 -27.59 8.46
C ARG A 327 -37.19 -27.54 9.31
N GLU A 328 -37.04 -27.33 10.62
CA GLU A 328 -38.17 -27.27 11.56
C GLU A 328 -38.95 -25.95 11.46
N ALA A 329 -38.27 -24.84 11.18
CA ALA A 329 -38.88 -23.51 11.15
C ALA A 329 -39.44 -23.08 9.77
N LEU A 330 -39.05 -23.76 8.69
CA LEU A 330 -39.42 -23.43 7.31
C LEU A 330 -40.36 -24.49 6.71
N PRO A 331 -41.18 -24.13 5.70
CA PRO A 331 -42.02 -25.10 5.00
C PRO A 331 -41.21 -26.22 4.36
N THR A 332 -41.80 -27.41 4.23
CA THR A 332 -41.16 -28.59 3.61
C THR A 332 -40.77 -28.39 2.14
N SER A 333 -41.34 -27.38 1.47
CA SER A 333 -40.97 -26.98 0.11
C SER A 333 -39.64 -26.22 0.03
N VAL A 334 -39.14 -25.70 1.16
CA VAL A 334 -37.86 -24.98 1.24
C VAL A 334 -36.78 -25.97 1.66
N MET A 335 -35.76 -26.14 0.82
CA MET A 335 -34.59 -26.95 1.15
C MET A 335 -33.53 -26.10 1.86
N PRO A 336 -33.16 -26.40 3.11
CA PRO A 336 -32.09 -25.67 3.78
C PRO A 336 -30.74 -25.96 3.15
N GLY A 337 -29.98 -24.91 2.87
CA GLY A 337 -28.69 -24.96 2.20
C GLY A 337 -28.14 -23.55 1.99
N ASN A 338 -27.06 -23.44 1.21
CA ASN A 338 -26.51 -22.17 0.80
C ASN A 338 -26.31 -22.17 -0.73
N PRO A 339 -27.09 -21.38 -1.48
CA PRO A 339 -28.09 -20.39 -1.03
C PRO A 339 -29.34 -20.99 -0.39
N LEU A 340 -29.98 -20.23 0.51
CA LEU A 340 -31.30 -20.52 1.05
C LEU A 340 -32.39 -19.81 0.22
N ASP A 341 -33.08 -20.57 -0.63
CA ASP A 341 -34.22 -20.10 -1.42
C ASP A 341 -35.54 -20.22 -0.63
N LEU A 342 -36.03 -19.10 -0.11
CA LEU A 342 -37.28 -18.98 0.63
C LEU A 342 -38.53 -19.07 -0.25
N ARG A 343 -38.36 -19.14 -1.59
CA ARG A 343 -39.43 -19.16 -2.60
C ARG A 343 -40.16 -17.81 -2.74
N ASP A 344 -40.94 -17.70 -3.82
CA ASP A 344 -41.65 -16.49 -4.24
C ASP A 344 -42.81 -16.09 -3.33
N ASP A 345 -43.41 -17.07 -2.64
CA ASP A 345 -44.45 -16.89 -1.63
C ASP A 345 -43.91 -16.55 -0.23
N ALA A 346 -42.62 -16.23 -0.10
CA ALA A 346 -42.02 -15.84 1.16
C ALA A 346 -42.63 -14.55 1.72
N SER A 347 -43.24 -14.63 2.91
CA SER A 347 -43.68 -13.47 3.68
C SER A 347 -42.53 -12.82 4.46
N SER A 348 -42.73 -11.57 4.92
CA SER A 348 -41.77 -10.89 5.81
C SER A 348 -41.42 -11.74 7.03
N ASP A 349 -42.39 -12.40 7.66
CA ASP A 349 -42.13 -13.28 8.81
C ASP A 349 -41.24 -14.47 8.47
N ARG A 350 -41.34 -15.02 7.24
CA ARG A 350 -40.49 -16.12 6.80
C ARG A 350 -39.02 -15.68 6.72
N TYR A 351 -38.77 -14.47 6.20
CA TYR A 351 -37.44 -13.87 6.23
C TYR A 351 -36.92 -13.73 7.67
N ILE A 352 -37.71 -13.14 8.57
CA ILE A 352 -37.28 -12.90 9.95
C ILE A 352 -36.96 -14.20 10.68
N ARG A 353 -37.80 -15.24 10.53
CA ARG A 353 -37.54 -16.56 11.13
C ARG A 353 -36.23 -17.18 10.63
N ALA A 354 -36.02 -17.21 9.32
CA ALA A 354 -34.78 -17.75 8.74
C ALA A 354 -33.55 -16.96 9.21
N ILE A 355 -33.63 -15.63 9.19
CA ILE A 355 -32.52 -14.74 9.54
C ILE A 355 -32.20 -14.84 11.04
N SER A 356 -33.20 -14.94 11.92
CA SER A 356 -32.96 -15.12 13.35
C SER A 356 -32.17 -16.41 13.63
N ILE A 357 -32.52 -17.52 12.97
CA ILE A 357 -31.78 -18.79 13.11
C ILE A 357 -30.35 -18.65 12.58
N LEU A 358 -30.18 -18.00 11.43
CA LEU A 358 -28.85 -17.78 10.85
C LEU A 358 -27.99 -16.86 11.74
N LEU A 359 -28.57 -15.81 12.34
CA LEU A 359 -27.83 -14.92 13.25
C LEU A 359 -27.32 -15.63 14.52
N ASP A 360 -27.95 -16.74 14.94
CA ASP A 360 -27.45 -17.60 16.01
C ASP A 360 -26.23 -18.44 15.58
N SER A 361 -26.10 -18.77 14.29
CA SER A 361 -25.03 -19.63 13.75
C SER A 361 -23.67 -18.93 13.61
N GLN A 362 -22.58 -19.68 13.79
CA GLN A 362 -21.20 -19.22 13.55
C GLN A 362 -20.61 -19.74 12.23
N ASP A 363 -21.44 -20.35 11.38
CA ASP A 363 -21.00 -21.06 10.16
C ASP A 363 -20.57 -20.11 9.02
N PHE A 364 -20.93 -18.83 9.10
CA PHE A 364 -20.67 -17.82 8.07
C PHE A 364 -20.13 -16.51 8.65
N ASP A 365 -19.47 -15.73 7.80
CA ASP A 365 -18.85 -14.44 8.16
C ASP A 365 -19.70 -13.24 7.72
N ALA A 366 -20.46 -13.39 6.63
CA ALA A 366 -21.38 -12.38 6.11
C ALA A 366 -22.69 -13.02 5.63
N LEU A 367 -23.79 -12.26 5.75
CA LEU A 367 -25.12 -12.64 5.31
C LEU A 367 -25.60 -11.67 4.23
N MET A 368 -25.84 -12.19 3.03
CA MET A 368 -26.47 -11.47 1.92
C MET A 368 -27.96 -11.84 1.85
N ILE A 369 -28.83 -10.84 1.84
CA ILE A 369 -30.27 -11.03 1.75
C ILE A 369 -30.75 -10.40 0.45
N ILE A 370 -31.32 -11.23 -0.42
CA ILE A 370 -31.88 -10.86 -1.70
C ILE A 370 -33.40 -10.81 -1.59
N HIS A 371 -33.97 -9.73 -2.11
CA HIS A 371 -35.40 -9.54 -2.22
C HIS A 371 -35.77 -9.07 -3.62
N SER A 372 -36.45 -9.95 -4.35
CA SER A 372 -37.16 -9.59 -5.59
C SER A 372 -38.54 -9.05 -5.27
N PRO A 373 -39.05 -8.05 -6.03
CA PRO A 373 -40.37 -7.49 -5.83
C PRO A 373 -41.45 -8.58 -5.71
N SER A 374 -42.18 -8.57 -4.60
CA SER A 374 -43.23 -9.53 -4.31
C SER A 374 -44.49 -8.84 -3.81
N ALA A 375 -45.65 -9.37 -4.18
CA ALA A 375 -46.94 -8.94 -3.64
C ALA A 375 -47.17 -9.46 -2.21
N VAL A 376 -46.56 -10.60 -1.85
CA VAL A 376 -46.72 -11.27 -0.55
C VAL A 376 -45.84 -10.63 0.52
N ALA A 377 -44.67 -10.10 0.12
CA ALA A 377 -43.74 -9.39 0.97
C ALA A 377 -43.43 -8.01 0.38
N PRO A 378 -44.19 -6.97 0.75
CA PRO A 378 -43.89 -5.61 0.32
C PRO A 378 -42.48 -5.22 0.76
N GLY A 379 -41.68 -4.68 -0.17
CA GLY A 379 -40.25 -4.45 0.04
C GLY A 379 -39.95 -3.53 1.23
N SER A 380 -40.72 -2.45 1.40
CA SER A 380 -40.55 -1.49 2.50
C SER A 380 -40.94 -2.06 3.87
N GLU A 381 -42.00 -2.87 3.95
CA GLU A 381 -42.42 -3.51 5.20
C GLU A 381 -41.41 -4.58 5.61
N SER A 382 -40.96 -5.38 4.65
CA SER A 382 -39.91 -6.39 4.84
C SER A 382 -38.61 -5.75 5.34
N ALA A 383 -38.23 -4.59 4.78
CA ALA A 383 -37.05 -3.85 5.21
C ALA A 383 -37.17 -3.36 6.66
N ARG A 384 -38.30 -2.77 7.06
CA ARG A 384 -38.53 -2.33 8.46
C ARG A 384 -38.45 -3.49 9.44
N ALA A 385 -39.14 -4.58 9.14
CA ALA A 385 -39.13 -5.78 9.98
C ALA A 385 -37.70 -6.35 10.12
N LEU A 386 -36.94 -6.38 9.02
CA LEU A 386 -35.56 -6.86 9.03
C LEU A 386 -34.65 -5.97 9.86
N ILE A 387 -34.74 -4.64 9.69
CA ILE A 387 -33.96 -3.66 10.46
C ILE A 387 -34.22 -3.83 11.96
N GLU A 388 -35.49 -3.98 12.35
CA GLU A 388 -35.88 -4.18 13.74
C GLU A 388 -35.37 -5.51 14.31
N ALA A 389 -35.54 -6.61 13.56
CA ALA A 389 -35.06 -7.93 13.98
C ALA A 389 -33.55 -7.95 14.17
N VAL A 390 -32.77 -7.39 13.24
CA VAL A 390 -31.31 -7.30 13.34
C VAL A 390 -30.90 -6.40 14.51
N ARG A 391 -31.62 -5.29 14.76
CA ARG A 391 -31.32 -4.39 15.88
C ARG A 391 -31.55 -5.06 17.24
N ASN A 392 -32.60 -5.86 17.36
CA ASN A 392 -32.99 -6.53 18.61
C ASN A 392 -32.18 -7.81 18.88
N HIS A 393 -31.56 -8.40 17.85
CA HIS A 393 -30.78 -9.61 18.00
C HIS A 393 -29.41 -9.35 18.67
N PRO A 394 -28.99 -10.12 19.70
CA PRO A 394 -27.69 -9.94 20.36
C PRO A 394 -26.50 -9.99 19.41
N ARG A 395 -26.59 -10.86 18.38
CA ARG A 395 -25.57 -11.00 17.34
C ARG A 395 -25.72 -10.09 16.14
N GLY A 396 -26.83 -9.34 16.05
CA GLY A 396 -27.11 -8.48 14.91
C GLY A 396 -26.10 -7.35 14.73
N LYS A 397 -25.32 -7.00 15.78
CA LYS A 397 -24.19 -6.05 15.71
C LYS A 397 -22.87 -6.65 15.23
N TYR A 398 -22.70 -7.97 15.29
CA TYR A 398 -21.43 -8.66 15.01
C TYR A 398 -21.37 -9.32 13.63
N VAL A 399 -22.51 -9.53 12.99
CA VAL A 399 -22.60 -10.10 11.64
C VAL A 399 -22.60 -8.96 10.61
N THR A 400 -21.86 -9.17 9.52
CA THR A 400 -21.91 -8.27 8.35
C THR A 400 -23.14 -8.63 7.52
N LEU A 401 -24.05 -7.68 7.36
CA LEU A 401 -25.30 -7.85 6.62
C LEU A 401 -25.26 -7.01 5.34
N LEU A 402 -25.51 -7.65 4.20
CA LEU A 402 -25.60 -7.01 2.89
C LEU A 402 -27.01 -7.23 2.35
N THR A 403 -27.69 -6.15 1.97
CA THR A 403 -29.06 -6.23 1.46
C THR A 403 -29.09 -5.95 -0.03
N ASN A 404 -29.86 -6.74 -0.77
CA ASN A 404 -30.06 -6.58 -2.19
C ASN A 404 -31.56 -6.54 -2.48
N TRP A 405 -32.11 -5.35 -2.67
CA TRP A 405 -33.53 -5.16 -2.99
C TRP A 405 -33.65 -4.82 -4.47
N CYS A 406 -34.03 -5.80 -5.28
CA CYS A 406 -34.08 -5.72 -6.73
C CYS A 406 -35.16 -4.74 -7.23
N GLY A 407 -34.93 -4.15 -8.40
CA GLY A 407 -35.88 -3.23 -9.05
C GLY A 407 -35.73 -1.78 -8.60
N GLU A 408 -36.24 -0.83 -9.38
CA GLU A 408 -36.09 0.60 -9.09
C GLU A 408 -37.28 1.19 -8.35
N PHE A 409 -38.51 0.98 -8.83
CA PHE A 409 -39.70 1.66 -8.31
C PHE A 409 -40.11 1.21 -6.90
N SER A 410 -40.43 -0.06 -6.71
CA SER A 410 -40.96 -0.59 -5.43
C SER A 410 -39.92 -0.70 -4.31
N SER A 411 -38.64 -0.74 -4.69
CA SER A 411 -37.52 -1.02 -3.78
C SER A 411 -36.76 0.24 -3.34
N GLN A 412 -37.05 1.41 -3.92
CA GLN A 412 -36.36 2.66 -3.59
C GLN A 412 -36.50 3.02 -2.11
N GLU A 413 -37.71 2.96 -1.57
CA GLU A 413 -37.98 3.29 -0.16
C GLU A 413 -37.31 2.28 0.79
N ALA A 414 -37.34 0.99 0.45
CA ALA A 414 -36.67 -0.06 1.23
C ALA A 414 -35.15 0.21 1.34
N ARG A 415 -34.51 0.55 0.21
CA ARG A 415 -33.08 0.92 0.19
C ARG A 415 -32.78 2.18 1.01
N ARG A 416 -33.66 3.19 0.94
CA ARG A 416 -33.52 4.40 1.78
C ARG A 416 -33.54 4.04 3.27
N LEU A 417 -34.49 3.20 3.69
CA LEU A 417 -34.60 2.73 5.07
C LEU A 417 -33.36 1.96 5.55
N PHE A 418 -32.79 1.09 4.71
CA PHE A 418 -31.54 0.40 5.04
C PHE A 418 -30.36 1.38 5.20
N SER A 419 -30.24 2.35 4.29
CA SER A 419 -29.18 3.37 4.34
C SER A 419 -29.28 4.22 5.61
N GLU A 420 -30.49 4.68 5.97
CA GLU A 420 -30.76 5.42 7.21
C GLU A 420 -30.47 4.58 8.46
N ALA A 421 -30.65 3.26 8.38
CA ALA A 421 -30.31 2.31 9.45
C ALA A 421 -28.81 1.94 9.50
N GLY A 422 -27.99 2.42 8.55
CA GLY A 422 -26.58 2.09 8.43
C GLY A 422 -26.31 0.65 7.97
N LEU A 423 -27.21 0.07 7.16
CA LEU A 423 -27.05 -1.24 6.53
C LEU A 423 -26.77 -1.07 5.02
N PRO A 424 -25.66 -1.61 4.49
CA PRO A 424 -25.37 -1.52 3.06
C PRO A 424 -26.47 -2.15 2.20
N THR A 425 -26.86 -1.45 1.13
CA THR A 425 -27.95 -1.87 0.26
C THR A 425 -27.64 -1.68 -1.21
N TYR A 426 -28.08 -2.62 -2.04
CA TYR A 426 -27.73 -2.64 -3.47
C TYR A 426 -28.93 -2.98 -4.34
N ARG A 427 -28.78 -2.68 -5.63
CA ARG A 427 -29.80 -2.87 -6.67
C ARG A 427 -29.75 -4.25 -7.33
N THR A 428 -28.55 -4.80 -7.50
CA THR A 428 -28.32 -6.04 -8.27
C THR A 428 -27.52 -7.05 -7.46
N PRO A 429 -27.82 -8.36 -7.58
CA PRO A 429 -27.06 -9.40 -6.90
C PRO A 429 -25.55 -9.31 -7.20
N GLU A 430 -25.18 -9.07 -8.45
CA GLU A 430 -23.80 -8.96 -8.93
C GLU A 430 -23.07 -7.78 -8.28
N GLY A 431 -23.73 -6.61 -8.17
CA GLY A 431 -23.19 -5.45 -7.48
C GLY A 431 -23.00 -5.69 -5.98
N THR A 432 -23.89 -6.48 -5.37
CA THR A 432 -23.78 -6.86 -3.95
C THR A 432 -22.60 -7.81 -3.71
N ILE A 433 -22.39 -8.78 -4.61
CA ILE A 433 -21.24 -9.69 -4.56
C ILE A 433 -19.94 -8.94 -4.83
N THR A 434 -19.94 -8.02 -5.81
CA THR A 434 -18.80 -7.14 -6.07
C THR A 434 -18.42 -6.36 -4.82
N ALA A 435 -19.39 -5.73 -4.16
CA ALA A 435 -19.21 -5.04 -2.90
C ALA A 435 -18.68 -5.97 -1.79
N PHE A 436 -19.22 -7.18 -1.64
CA PHE A 436 -18.72 -8.18 -0.68
C PHE A 436 -17.25 -8.55 -0.96
N MET A 437 -16.91 -8.79 -2.22
CA MET A 437 -15.57 -9.18 -2.62
C MET A 437 -14.56 -8.04 -2.40
N HIS A 438 -14.95 -6.78 -2.58
CA HIS A 438 -14.16 -5.63 -2.17
C HIS A 438 -13.85 -5.63 -0.67
N MET A 439 -14.79 -6.01 0.18
CA MET A 439 -14.55 -6.15 1.62
C MET A 439 -13.54 -7.27 1.92
N VAL A 440 -13.65 -8.39 1.20
CA VAL A 440 -12.75 -9.54 1.33
C VAL A 440 -11.34 -9.17 0.86
N GLU A 441 -11.22 -8.49 -0.27
CA GLU A 441 -9.95 -7.98 -0.81
C GLU A 441 -9.32 -6.96 0.14
N TYR A 442 -10.10 -6.00 0.64
CA TYR A 442 -9.63 -5.06 1.64
C TYR A 442 -9.09 -5.79 2.89
N ARG A 443 -9.82 -6.79 3.41
CA ARG A 443 -9.33 -7.63 4.53
C ARG A 443 -8.03 -8.37 4.19
N ARG A 444 -7.88 -8.89 2.98
CA ARG A 444 -6.64 -9.55 2.53
C ARG A 444 -5.49 -8.57 2.44
N ASN A 445 -5.71 -7.38 1.89
CA ASN A 445 -4.72 -6.32 1.78
C ASN A 445 -4.31 -5.81 3.17
N GLN A 446 -5.26 -5.69 4.11
CA GLN A 446 -4.97 -5.36 5.50
C GLN A 446 -4.14 -6.44 6.20
N LYS A 447 -4.32 -7.72 5.87
CA LYS A 447 -3.42 -8.78 6.34
C LYS A 447 -2.02 -8.62 5.73
N GLN A 448 -1.90 -8.36 4.44
CA GLN A 448 -0.59 -8.15 3.79
C GLN A 448 0.13 -6.86 4.23
N LEU A 449 -0.62 -5.80 4.54
CA LEU A 449 -0.11 -4.56 5.14
C LEU A 449 0.64 -4.89 6.43
N ARG A 450 0.04 -5.78 7.23
CA ARG A 450 0.57 -6.26 8.51
C ARG A 450 1.79 -7.16 8.35
N GLU A 451 1.93 -7.85 7.23
CA GLU A 451 3.17 -8.55 6.90
C GLU A 451 4.30 -7.52 6.65
N THR A 452 5.30 -7.44 7.52
CA THR A 452 6.52 -6.64 7.23
C THR A 452 7.62 -7.62 6.84
N PRO A 453 8.47 -7.26 5.87
CA PRO A 453 9.41 -8.23 5.36
C PRO A 453 10.53 -8.44 6.38
N ALA A 454 10.60 -9.63 6.97
CA ALA A 454 11.76 -10.08 7.72
C ALA A 454 12.84 -10.59 6.75
N LEU A 455 14.09 -10.21 7.01
CA LEU A 455 15.23 -10.97 6.52
C LEU A 455 15.23 -12.31 7.27
N PRO A 456 15.21 -13.46 6.57
CA PRO A 456 15.41 -14.74 7.22
C PRO A 456 16.75 -14.72 7.97
N GLY A 457 16.74 -14.92 9.29
CA GLY A 457 17.95 -14.87 10.14
C GLY A 457 19.04 -15.88 9.80
N ASN A 458 18.81 -16.76 8.82
CA ASN A 458 19.72 -17.82 8.37
C ASN A 458 20.43 -17.49 7.04
N LEU A 459 20.16 -16.34 6.41
CA LEU A 459 20.94 -15.90 5.25
C LEU A 459 22.21 -15.21 5.73
N THR A 460 23.18 -16.01 6.20
CA THR A 460 24.58 -15.61 6.23
C THR A 460 25.08 -15.52 4.78
N ALA A 461 24.55 -14.57 4.02
CA ALA A 461 25.07 -14.26 2.70
C ALA A 461 26.47 -13.70 2.91
N ASN A 462 27.45 -14.25 2.19
CA ASN A 462 28.79 -13.68 2.14
C ASN A 462 28.74 -12.45 1.21
N THR A 463 27.97 -11.43 1.64
CA THR A 463 27.58 -10.27 0.81
C THR A 463 28.80 -9.51 0.31
N VAL A 464 29.86 -9.44 1.11
CA VAL A 464 31.13 -8.79 0.76
C VAL A 464 31.73 -9.38 -0.52
N ASP A 465 31.72 -10.70 -0.66
CA ASP A 465 32.25 -11.36 -1.87
C ASP A 465 31.37 -11.09 -3.09
N VAL A 466 30.06 -11.02 -2.93
CA VAL A 466 29.12 -10.68 -4.02
C VAL A 466 29.34 -9.25 -4.49
N HIS A 467 29.40 -8.28 -3.58
CA HIS A 467 29.69 -6.88 -3.91
C HIS A 467 31.02 -6.76 -4.66
N ARG A 468 32.06 -7.47 -4.20
CA ARG A 468 33.37 -7.50 -4.87
C ARG A 468 33.27 -8.06 -6.30
N LEU A 469 32.55 -9.16 -6.52
CA LEU A 469 32.37 -9.75 -7.85
C LEU A 469 31.62 -8.81 -8.80
N LEU A 470 30.56 -8.15 -8.32
CA LEU A 470 29.81 -7.18 -9.12
C LEU A 470 30.65 -5.95 -9.47
N HIS A 471 31.38 -5.40 -8.49
CA HIS A 471 32.29 -4.27 -8.74
C HIS A 471 33.39 -4.63 -9.75
N GLN A 472 34.01 -5.80 -9.61
CA GLN A 472 35.02 -6.27 -10.54
C GLN A 472 34.46 -6.41 -11.97
N ALA A 473 33.28 -7.00 -12.12
CA ALA A 473 32.64 -7.13 -13.43
C ALA A 473 32.35 -5.76 -14.07
N ILE A 474 31.89 -4.79 -13.29
CA ILE A 474 31.63 -3.42 -13.74
C ILE A 474 32.93 -2.72 -14.15
N GLU A 475 34.01 -2.86 -13.35
CA GLU A 475 35.33 -2.30 -13.67
C GLU A 475 35.93 -2.92 -14.94
N GLU A 476 35.65 -4.19 -15.21
CA GLU A 476 36.02 -4.89 -16.45
C GLU A 476 35.12 -4.48 -17.65
N GLY A 477 34.12 -3.63 -17.42
CA GLY A 477 33.24 -3.09 -18.46
C GLY A 477 32.06 -4.01 -18.84
N ALA A 478 31.76 -5.02 -18.02
CA ALA A 478 30.61 -5.90 -18.25
C ALA A 478 29.30 -5.17 -17.94
N THR A 479 28.33 -5.30 -18.84
CA THR A 479 26.95 -4.79 -18.66
C THR A 479 25.93 -5.91 -18.44
N SER A 480 26.33 -7.16 -18.69
CA SER A 480 25.49 -8.34 -18.53
C SER A 480 26.39 -9.53 -18.19
N LEU A 481 25.94 -10.36 -17.25
CA LEU A 481 26.59 -11.58 -16.79
C LEU A 481 25.70 -12.79 -17.09
N ASP A 482 26.33 -13.87 -17.53
CA ASP A 482 25.63 -15.12 -17.85
C ASP A 482 25.74 -16.17 -16.73
N THR A 483 25.06 -17.30 -16.92
CA THR A 483 24.81 -18.29 -15.86
C THR A 483 26.07 -18.75 -15.13
N HIS A 484 27.20 -18.89 -15.84
CA HIS A 484 28.47 -19.30 -15.24
C HIS A 484 29.04 -18.21 -14.32
N GLU A 485 29.00 -16.95 -14.75
CA GLU A 485 29.50 -15.79 -13.99
C GLU A 485 28.61 -15.48 -12.78
N VAL A 486 27.30 -15.71 -12.93
CA VAL A 486 26.28 -15.44 -11.89
C VAL A 486 26.17 -16.58 -10.86
N GLN A 487 26.64 -17.79 -11.16
CA GLN A 487 26.62 -18.94 -10.25
C GLN A 487 27.19 -18.65 -8.84
N PRO A 488 28.39 -18.08 -8.65
CA PRO A 488 28.92 -17.78 -7.32
C PRO A 488 28.08 -16.72 -6.57
N ILE A 489 27.46 -15.78 -7.29
CA ILE A 489 26.57 -14.77 -6.73
C ILE A 489 25.31 -15.44 -6.19
N LEU A 490 24.62 -16.24 -7.00
CA LEU A 490 23.41 -16.94 -6.59
C LEU A 490 23.66 -17.96 -5.47
N GLY A 491 24.78 -18.68 -5.54
CA GLY A 491 25.21 -19.63 -4.51
C GLY A 491 25.39 -18.97 -3.14
N SER A 492 25.90 -17.73 -3.10
CA SER A 492 26.05 -16.95 -1.86
C SER A 492 24.72 -16.58 -1.20
N TYR A 493 23.64 -16.55 -1.97
CA TYR A 493 22.27 -16.35 -1.49
C TYR A 493 21.50 -17.67 -1.30
N GLY A 494 22.16 -18.82 -1.46
CA GLY A 494 21.57 -20.14 -1.31
C GLY A 494 20.66 -20.56 -2.47
N MET A 495 20.79 -19.92 -3.64
CA MET A 495 20.11 -20.32 -4.87
C MET A 495 20.97 -21.31 -5.66
N GLN A 496 20.35 -22.37 -6.18
CA GLN A 496 21.06 -23.43 -6.88
C GLN A 496 21.01 -23.24 -8.39
N THR A 497 22.16 -23.33 -9.04
CA THR A 497 22.31 -23.44 -10.49
C THR A 497 22.96 -24.78 -10.85
N LEU A 498 22.84 -25.20 -12.11
CA LEU A 498 23.66 -26.30 -12.60
C LEU A 498 25.09 -25.85 -12.86
N PRO A 499 26.10 -26.67 -12.52
CA PRO A 499 27.46 -26.48 -13.00
C PRO A 499 27.45 -26.23 -14.51
N THR A 500 28.07 -25.13 -14.91
CA THR A 500 28.08 -24.64 -16.28
C THR A 500 29.52 -24.41 -16.69
N TRP A 501 29.90 -24.89 -17.86
CA TRP A 501 31.25 -24.69 -18.39
C TRP A 501 31.19 -23.96 -19.72
N ILE A 502 32.25 -23.24 -20.04
CA ILE A 502 32.38 -22.50 -21.29
C ILE A 502 33.26 -23.30 -22.24
N ALA A 503 32.77 -23.50 -23.46
CA ALA A 503 33.51 -24.08 -24.57
C ALA A 503 33.64 -23.04 -25.69
N SER A 504 34.84 -22.82 -26.19
CA SER A 504 35.15 -21.86 -27.24
C SER A 504 34.79 -22.41 -28.63
N ASP A 505 34.88 -23.73 -28.80
CA ASP A 505 34.61 -24.44 -30.04
C ASP A 505 33.95 -25.81 -29.81
N SER A 506 33.65 -26.52 -30.91
CA SER A 506 32.98 -27.81 -30.86
C SER A 506 33.86 -28.94 -30.28
N ALA A 507 35.19 -28.87 -30.41
CA ALA A 507 36.10 -29.86 -29.86
C ALA A 507 36.20 -29.74 -28.33
N GLU A 508 36.32 -28.51 -27.82
CA GLU A 508 36.29 -28.21 -26.39
C GLU A 508 34.93 -28.58 -25.78
N ALA A 509 33.83 -28.31 -26.49
CA ALA A 509 32.49 -28.70 -26.05
C ALA A 509 32.33 -30.22 -25.87
N VAL A 510 32.91 -31.01 -26.79
CA VAL A 510 32.94 -32.48 -26.68
C VAL A 510 33.78 -32.91 -25.48
N HIS A 511 34.98 -32.34 -25.31
CA HIS A 511 35.85 -32.69 -24.19
C HIS A 511 35.18 -32.42 -22.84
N ILE A 512 34.54 -31.27 -22.70
CA ILE A 512 33.77 -30.91 -21.51
C ILE A 512 32.58 -31.87 -21.32
N ALA A 513 31.84 -32.18 -22.38
CA ALA A 513 30.71 -33.11 -22.32
C ALA A 513 31.12 -34.52 -21.86
N GLU A 514 32.29 -35.01 -22.27
CA GLU A 514 32.85 -36.29 -21.82
C GLU A 514 33.19 -36.30 -20.31
N GLN A 515 33.62 -35.16 -19.77
CA GLN A 515 33.89 -35.02 -18.33
C GLN A 515 32.61 -34.92 -17.49
N ILE A 516 31.60 -34.22 -17.99
CA ILE A 516 30.30 -34.04 -17.31
C ILE A 516 29.49 -35.35 -17.32
N GLY A 517 29.55 -36.08 -18.42
CA GLY A 517 28.71 -37.24 -18.69
C GLY A 517 27.40 -36.89 -19.41
N TYR A 518 26.94 -37.81 -20.25
CA TYR A 518 25.76 -37.64 -21.10
C TYR A 518 24.45 -38.03 -20.37
N PRO A 519 23.30 -37.42 -20.72
CA PRO A 519 23.11 -36.40 -21.76
C PRO A 519 23.46 -34.97 -21.30
N VAL A 520 23.89 -34.14 -22.24
CA VAL A 520 24.24 -32.72 -22.03
C VAL A 520 23.36 -31.77 -22.86
N ALA A 521 23.42 -30.49 -22.52
CA ALA A 521 22.83 -29.39 -23.26
C ALA A 521 23.92 -28.40 -23.69
N LEU A 522 23.79 -27.87 -24.91
CA LEU A 522 24.60 -26.78 -25.44
C LEU A 522 23.74 -25.52 -25.59
N LYS A 523 24.26 -24.38 -25.13
CA LYS A 523 23.61 -23.08 -25.28
C LYS A 523 24.59 -22.05 -25.83
N LEU A 524 24.16 -21.25 -26.78
CA LEU A 524 24.96 -20.18 -27.36
C LEU A 524 25.29 -19.11 -26.33
N ARG A 525 26.56 -18.67 -26.31
CA ARG A 525 27.04 -17.52 -25.55
C ARG A 525 27.44 -16.39 -26.51
N SER A 526 26.62 -15.35 -26.58
CA SER A 526 26.88 -14.19 -27.42
C SER A 526 26.22 -12.94 -26.83
N PRO A 527 26.94 -11.82 -26.63
CA PRO A 527 26.35 -10.56 -26.16
C PRO A 527 25.50 -9.88 -27.24
N ASP A 528 25.68 -10.22 -28.51
CA ASP A 528 25.03 -9.54 -29.64
C ASP A 528 23.70 -10.20 -30.06
N ILE A 529 23.33 -11.33 -29.44
CA ILE A 529 22.12 -12.11 -29.75
C ILE A 529 21.19 -12.09 -28.53
N PRO A 530 20.08 -11.32 -28.55
CA PRO A 530 19.22 -11.10 -27.38
C PRO A 530 18.52 -12.36 -26.89
N HIS A 531 18.01 -13.19 -27.82
CA HIS A 531 17.34 -14.44 -27.49
C HIS A 531 17.99 -15.61 -28.21
N LYS A 532 18.49 -16.57 -27.42
CA LYS A 532 19.12 -17.80 -27.94
C LYS A 532 18.18 -18.56 -28.88
N SER A 533 16.86 -18.46 -28.70
CA SER A 533 15.86 -19.07 -29.58
C SER A 533 15.88 -18.55 -31.02
N ASP A 534 16.27 -17.29 -31.24
CA ASP A 534 16.19 -16.63 -32.57
C ASP A 534 17.12 -17.28 -33.59
N VAL A 535 18.19 -17.93 -33.11
CA VAL A 535 19.17 -18.66 -33.92
C VAL A 535 19.16 -20.16 -33.64
N GLN A 536 18.14 -20.66 -32.93
CA GLN A 536 18.10 -22.02 -32.39
C GLN A 536 19.40 -22.37 -31.63
N GLY A 537 19.89 -21.42 -30.85
CA GLY A 537 21.13 -21.49 -30.09
C GLY A 537 21.05 -22.38 -28.86
N VAL A 538 20.00 -23.19 -28.69
CA VAL A 538 19.85 -24.13 -27.57
C VAL A 538 19.60 -25.52 -28.14
N MET A 539 20.49 -26.46 -27.84
CA MET A 539 20.39 -27.86 -28.25
C MET A 539 20.42 -28.72 -26.98
N LEU A 540 19.35 -29.51 -26.78
CA LEU A 540 19.12 -30.28 -25.55
C LEU A 540 19.24 -31.79 -25.82
N TYR A 541 19.44 -32.58 -24.77
CA TYR A 541 19.44 -34.05 -24.80
C TYR A 541 20.49 -34.66 -25.75
N LEU A 542 21.68 -34.08 -25.84
CA LEU A 542 22.78 -34.61 -26.64
C LEU A 542 23.42 -35.78 -25.88
N ARG A 543 23.45 -36.97 -26.49
CA ARG A 543 23.80 -38.25 -25.84
C ARG A 543 25.17 -38.79 -26.22
N THR A 544 25.80 -38.21 -27.23
CA THR A 544 27.08 -38.68 -27.76
C THR A 544 27.99 -37.52 -28.14
N ALA A 545 29.30 -37.78 -28.20
CA ALA A 545 30.30 -36.81 -28.65
C ALA A 545 29.98 -36.28 -30.07
N THR A 546 29.56 -37.17 -30.97
CA THR A 546 29.17 -36.81 -32.34
C THR A 546 27.97 -35.86 -32.36
N GLU A 547 26.94 -36.13 -31.55
CA GLU A 547 25.77 -35.24 -31.43
C GLU A 547 26.17 -33.85 -30.89
N VAL A 548 27.06 -33.80 -29.90
CA VAL A 548 27.58 -32.55 -29.34
C VAL A 548 28.34 -31.74 -30.40
N GLN A 549 29.27 -32.37 -31.12
CA GLN A 549 30.04 -31.71 -32.16
C GLN A 549 29.14 -31.15 -33.27
N GLN A 550 28.23 -31.98 -33.80
CA GLN A 550 27.29 -31.56 -34.84
C GLN A 550 26.37 -30.43 -34.39
N ALA A 551 25.87 -30.49 -33.15
CA ALA A 551 25.03 -29.44 -32.60
C ALA A 551 25.79 -28.12 -32.42
N ALA A 552 27.03 -28.17 -31.93
CA ALA A 552 27.91 -27.01 -31.76
C ALA A 552 28.20 -26.33 -33.11
N ASP A 553 28.65 -27.10 -34.10
CA ASP A 553 28.95 -26.58 -35.45
C ASP A 553 27.69 -25.98 -36.09
N ALA A 554 26.54 -26.66 -35.96
CA ALA A 554 25.28 -26.16 -36.49
C ALA A 554 24.82 -24.84 -35.84
N ILE A 555 25.05 -24.66 -34.53
CA ILE A 555 24.77 -23.37 -33.85
C ILE A 555 25.67 -22.28 -34.45
N PHE A 556 26.98 -22.51 -34.55
CA PHE A 556 27.91 -21.50 -35.07
C PHE A 556 27.61 -21.13 -36.53
N ASP A 557 27.26 -22.10 -37.36
CA ASP A 557 26.90 -21.86 -38.77
C ASP A 557 25.61 -21.04 -38.89
N ARG A 558 24.58 -21.37 -38.10
CA ARG A 558 23.33 -20.57 -38.06
C ARG A 558 23.60 -19.13 -37.65
N VAL A 559 24.44 -18.92 -36.63
CA VAL A 559 24.80 -17.57 -36.18
C VAL A 559 25.54 -16.81 -37.27
N LYS A 560 26.55 -17.43 -37.91
CA LYS A 560 27.29 -16.80 -39.01
C LYS A 560 26.39 -16.41 -40.19
N MET A 561 25.35 -17.19 -40.48
CA MET A 561 24.39 -16.89 -41.55
C MET A 561 23.40 -15.80 -41.17
N ALA A 562 22.78 -15.88 -39.99
CA ALA A 562 21.71 -14.98 -39.57
C ALA A 562 22.24 -13.66 -38.98
N TRP A 563 23.40 -13.71 -38.30
CA TRP A 563 24.02 -12.60 -37.58
C TRP A 563 25.54 -12.55 -37.86
N PRO A 564 25.97 -12.24 -39.10
CA PRO A 564 27.38 -12.35 -39.52
C PRO A 564 28.35 -11.41 -38.76
N GLN A 565 27.82 -10.38 -38.10
CA GLN A 565 28.60 -9.42 -37.30
C GLN A 565 28.54 -9.70 -35.79
N ALA A 566 27.82 -10.73 -35.35
CA ALA A 566 27.69 -11.04 -33.93
C ALA A 566 29.00 -11.64 -33.38
N ARG A 567 29.43 -11.13 -32.23
CA ARG A 567 30.53 -11.68 -31.44
C ARG A 567 30.05 -12.94 -30.74
N ILE A 568 30.75 -14.03 -30.97
CA ILE A 568 30.47 -15.32 -30.34
C ILE A 568 31.53 -15.55 -29.28
N HIS A 569 31.10 -15.63 -28.02
CA HIS A 569 31.99 -15.91 -26.89
C HIS A 569 32.09 -17.41 -26.57
N GLY A 570 31.41 -18.26 -27.35
CA GLY A 570 31.46 -19.71 -27.26
C GLY A 570 30.08 -20.34 -27.01
N LEU A 571 30.09 -21.49 -26.34
CA LEU A 571 28.94 -22.29 -25.95
C LEU A 571 29.01 -22.58 -24.44
N LEU A 572 27.87 -22.54 -23.78
CA LEU A 572 27.69 -23.07 -22.43
C LEU A 572 27.36 -24.56 -22.53
N VAL A 573 28.12 -25.39 -21.82
CA VAL A 573 27.92 -26.83 -21.70
C VAL A 573 27.39 -27.14 -20.30
N GLN A 574 26.26 -27.83 -20.21
CA GLN A 574 25.61 -28.20 -18.94
C GLN A 574 25.14 -29.66 -18.98
N SER A 575 25.10 -30.33 -17.83
CA SER A 575 24.39 -31.61 -17.71
C SER A 575 22.89 -31.41 -17.94
N MET A 576 22.21 -32.42 -18.49
CA MET A 576 20.77 -32.32 -18.69
C MET A 576 20.03 -32.41 -17.36
N ALA A 577 19.29 -31.35 -17.00
CA ALA A 577 18.42 -31.36 -15.83
C ALA A 577 17.30 -32.41 -15.97
N ASN A 578 16.96 -33.11 -14.87
CA ASN A 578 15.81 -34.02 -14.86
C ASN A 578 14.49 -33.23 -14.89
N ARG A 579 13.86 -33.16 -16.06
CA ARG A 579 12.58 -32.45 -16.24
C ARG A 579 11.34 -33.29 -15.94
N ALA A 580 11.50 -34.58 -15.64
CA ALA A 580 10.36 -35.47 -15.45
C ALA A 580 9.55 -35.07 -14.21
N GLY A 581 8.32 -34.58 -14.42
CA GLY A 581 7.43 -34.13 -13.35
C GLY A 581 7.75 -32.75 -12.78
N ALA A 582 8.74 -32.05 -13.33
CA ALA A 582 9.10 -30.70 -12.92
C ALA A 582 8.28 -29.64 -13.67
N GLN A 583 8.04 -28.52 -13.00
CA GLN A 583 7.37 -27.35 -13.59
C GLN A 583 8.42 -26.30 -13.97
N GLU A 584 8.33 -25.77 -15.19
CA GLU A 584 9.19 -24.68 -15.66
C GLU A 584 8.55 -23.34 -15.33
N LEU A 585 9.18 -22.61 -14.41
CA LEU A 585 8.80 -21.26 -14.01
C LEU A 585 9.81 -20.26 -14.55
N ARG A 586 9.45 -18.98 -14.51
CA ARG A 586 10.38 -17.89 -14.77
C ARG A 586 10.20 -16.82 -13.72
N VAL A 587 11.33 -16.33 -13.23
CA VAL A 587 11.41 -15.24 -12.24
C VAL A 587 12.20 -14.13 -12.89
N VAL A 588 11.58 -12.96 -13.00
CA VAL A 588 12.20 -11.77 -13.60
C VAL A 588 12.23 -10.66 -12.57
N VAL A 589 13.34 -9.94 -12.51
CA VAL A 589 13.44 -8.66 -11.82
C VAL A 589 13.74 -7.59 -12.85
N GLU A 590 12.91 -6.56 -12.89
CA GLU A 590 13.06 -5.41 -13.79
C GLU A 590 12.79 -4.11 -13.01
N HIS A 591 13.36 -3.01 -13.49
CA HIS A 591 13.19 -1.69 -12.89
C HIS A 591 12.01 -0.96 -13.54
N ASP A 592 10.96 -0.71 -12.75
CA ASP A 592 9.84 0.15 -13.12
C ASP A 592 10.19 1.62 -12.83
N PRO A 593 9.85 2.55 -13.73
CA PRO A 593 10.22 3.96 -13.58
C PRO A 593 9.56 4.66 -12.39
N VAL A 594 8.48 4.10 -11.82
CA VAL A 594 7.75 4.69 -10.68
C VAL A 594 8.10 3.96 -9.39
N PHE A 595 8.02 2.63 -9.38
CA PHE A 595 8.15 1.84 -8.15
C PHE A 595 9.54 1.21 -7.93
N GLY A 596 10.46 1.39 -8.88
CA GLY A 596 11.79 0.81 -8.82
C GLY A 596 11.78 -0.70 -9.12
N PRO A 597 12.62 -1.52 -8.46
CA PRO A 597 12.73 -2.94 -8.79
C PRO A 597 11.44 -3.71 -8.49
N LEU A 598 11.03 -4.57 -9.42
CA LEU A 598 9.85 -5.42 -9.33
C LEU A 598 10.24 -6.89 -9.48
N ILE A 599 9.70 -7.77 -8.64
CA ILE A 599 9.86 -9.22 -8.78
C ILE A 599 8.62 -9.77 -9.47
N MET A 600 8.83 -10.49 -10.56
CA MET A 600 7.78 -11.05 -11.40
C MET A 600 7.88 -12.57 -11.44
N LEU A 601 6.74 -13.26 -11.29
CA LEU A 601 6.66 -14.72 -11.31
C LEU A 601 5.58 -15.20 -12.28
N GLY A 602 5.91 -16.17 -13.13
CA GLY A 602 4.96 -16.82 -14.05
C GLY A 602 5.51 -18.13 -14.61
N GLU A 603 4.74 -18.77 -15.50
CA GLU A 603 5.12 -20.01 -16.17
C GLU A 603 5.95 -19.74 -17.45
N GLY A 604 7.06 -20.47 -17.63
CA GLY A 604 7.98 -20.26 -18.76
C GLY A 604 7.33 -20.48 -20.13
N GLY A 605 7.45 -19.50 -21.02
CA GLY A 605 6.92 -19.51 -22.39
C GLY A 605 7.83 -18.72 -23.35
N VAL A 606 7.71 -18.96 -24.66
CA VAL A 606 8.59 -18.38 -25.70
C VAL A 606 8.37 -16.86 -25.83
N GLU A 607 7.11 -16.42 -25.89
CA GLU A 607 6.75 -15.00 -25.84
C GLU A 607 6.23 -14.67 -24.43
N TRP A 608 7.01 -13.88 -23.69
CA TRP A 608 6.68 -13.47 -22.33
C TRP A 608 6.22 -12.02 -22.30
N HIS A 609 4.93 -11.82 -22.01
CA HIS A 609 4.32 -10.51 -21.80
C HIS A 609 4.06 -10.36 -20.30
N PRO A 610 4.95 -9.68 -19.54
CA PRO A 610 4.88 -9.66 -18.09
C PRO A 610 3.54 -9.15 -17.54
N GLU A 611 2.93 -8.18 -18.22
CA GLU A 611 1.67 -7.56 -17.81
C GLU A 611 0.52 -8.57 -17.67
N GLU A 612 0.48 -9.57 -18.57
CA GLU A 612 -0.59 -10.56 -18.62
C GLU A 612 -0.19 -11.90 -17.99
N GLN A 613 1.09 -12.25 -18.03
CA GLN A 613 1.56 -13.61 -17.72
C GLN A 613 2.30 -13.72 -16.39
N ALA A 614 2.66 -12.60 -15.75
CA ALA A 614 3.38 -12.61 -14.49
C ALA A 614 2.59 -11.94 -13.36
N VAL A 615 2.64 -12.52 -12.16
CA VAL A 615 2.27 -11.78 -10.95
C VAL A 615 3.47 -10.93 -10.52
N VAL A 616 3.21 -9.75 -9.98
CA VAL A 616 4.23 -8.76 -9.66
C VAL A 616 4.22 -8.50 -8.16
N ALA A 617 5.40 -8.34 -7.57
CA ALA A 617 5.57 -7.93 -6.18
C ALA A 617 6.72 -6.93 -6.03
N LEU A 618 6.61 -6.09 -5.00
CA LEU A 618 7.66 -5.16 -4.60
C LEU A 618 8.59 -5.81 -3.58
N PRO A 619 9.92 -5.76 -3.76
CA PRO A 619 10.84 -6.07 -2.69
C PRO A 619 10.73 -5.01 -1.56
N PRO A 620 10.95 -5.39 -0.29
CA PRO A 620 11.40 -6.71 0.15
C PRO A 620 10.23 -7.70 0.37
N LEU A 621 10.49 -8.99 0.12
CA LEU A 621 9.56 -10.10 0.36
C LEU A 621 9.93 -10.88 1.62
N ASN A 622 8.90 -11.36 2.35
CA ASN A 622 9.02 -12.43 3.33
C ASN A 622 8.30 -13.70 2.85
N MET A 623 8.35 -14.76 3.66
CA MET A 623 7.72 -16.05 3.33
C MET A 623 6.20 -15.93 3.10
N ASN A 624 5.50 -15.09 3.85
CA ASN A 624 4.05 -14.93 3.71
C ASN A 624 3.70 -14.18 2.42
N LEU A 625 4.40 -13.09 2.11
CA LEU A 625 4.21 -12.30 0.89
C LEU A 625 4.54 -13.13 -0.35
N ALA A 626 5.65 -13.86 -0.33
CA ALA A 626 6.02 -14.76 -1.41
C ALA A 626 4.98 -15.89 -1.59
N ARG A 627 4.49 -16.47 -0.49
CA ARG A 627 3.39 -17.45 -0.52
C ARG A 627 2.12 -16.86 -1.11
N TYR A 628 1.73 -15.64 -0.75
CA TYR A 628 0.58 -14.95 -1.31
C TYR A 628 0.74 -14.73 -2.82
N LEU A 629 1.92 -14.30 -3.26
CA LEU A 629 2.26 -14.12 -4.67
C LEU A 629 2.07 -15.41 -5.47
N ILE A 630 2.57 -16.54 -4.95
CA ILE A 630 2.44 -17.86 -5.60
C ILE A 630 0.97 -18.29 -5.66
N ILE A 631 0.21 -18.14 -4.57
CA ILE A 631 -1.22 -18.48 -4.54
C ILE A 631 -1.99 -17.63 -5.56
N GLN A 632 -1.66 -16.34 -5.68
CA GLN A 632 -2.25 -15.46 -6.67
C GLN A 632 -1.88 -15.89 -8.09
N ALA A 633 -0.64 -16.29 -8.35
CA ALA A 633 -0.20 -16.80 -9.64
C ALA A 633 -0.99 -18.05 -10.06
N ILE A 634 -1.24 -18.97 -9.13
CA ILE A 634 -2.03 -20.18 -9.37
C ILE A 634 -3.50 -19.82 -9.63
N LYS A 635 -4.11 -18.98 -8.79
CA LYS A 635 -5.52 -18.58 -8.92
C LYS A 635 -5.81 -17.82 -10.21
N SER A 636 -4.90 -16.92 -10.61
CA SER A 636 -4.98 -16.17 -11.86
C SER A 636 -4.55 -16.98 -13.09
N LYS A 637 -4.19 -18.26 -12.92
CA LYS A 637 -3.72 -19.17 -13.97
C LYS A 637 -2.43 -18.72 -14.68
N LYS A 638 -1.69 -17.79 -14.08
CA LYS A 638 -0.34 -17.37 -14.50
C LYS A 638 0.71 -18.45 -14.24
N ILE A 639 0.45 -19.29 -13.23
CA ILE A 639 1.05 -20.61 -13.07
C ILE A 639 -0.06 -21.62 -13.23
N ARG A 640 0.00 -22.48 -14.25
CA ARG A 640 -1.01 -23.54 -14.42
C ARG A 640 -0.83 -24.58 -13.33
N GLY A 641 -1.91 -24.90 -12.63
CA GLY A 641 -1.99 -26.09 -11.79
C GLY A 641 -2.02 -27.34 -12.67
N ARG A 642 -0.87 -27.76 -13.20
CA ARG A 642 -0.78 -29.03 -13.92
C ARG A 642 -0.99 -30.16 -12.91
N SER A 643 -1.66 -31.23 -13.33
CA SER A 643 -1.66 -32.50 -12.62
C SER A 643 -0.27 -33.14 -12.74
N ALA A 644 0.76 -32.46 -12.22
CA ALA A 644 2.07 -33.06 -12.06
C ALA A 644 1.93 -34.21 -11.05
N LEU A 645 2.72 -35.27 -11.23
CA LEU A 645 2.81 -36.39 -10.28
C LEU A 645 3.13 -35.92 -8.85
N ARG A 646 3.66 -34.69 -8.69
CA ARG A 646 3.92 -34.01 -7.43
C ARG A 646 3.41 -32.56 -7.47
N PRO A 647 2.73 -32.06 -6.43
CA PRO A 647 2.33 -30.66 -6.35
C PRO A 647 3.54 -29.72 -6.23
N LEU A 648 3.40 -28.49 -6.72
CA LEU A 648 4.40 -27.43 -6.55
C LEU A 648 4.62 -27.14 -5.06
N ASP A 649 5.87 -27.20 -4.60
CA ASP A 649 6.22 -26.83 -3.23
C ASP A 649 6.15 -25.31 -3.06
N ILE A 650 5.02 -24.84 -2.53
CA ILE A 650 4.80 -23.42 -2.26
C ILE A 650 5.81 -22.88 -1.24
N ALA A 651 6.22 -23.68 -0.25
CA ALA A 651 7.14 -23.22 0.79
C ALA A 651 8.55 -23.03 0.21
N GLY A 652 9.07 -24.01 -0.52
CA GLY A 652 10.38 -23.89 -1.18
C GLY A 652 10.42 -22.78 -2.23
N LEU A 653 9.37 -22.60 -3.04
CA LEU A 653 9.31 -21.48 -3.98
C LEU A 653 9.22 -20.13 -3.26
N SER A 654 8.55 -20.07 -2.11
CA SER A 654 8.51 -18.85 -1.29
C SER A 654 9.90 -18.48 -0.79
N GLN A 655 10.68 -19.47 -0.33
CA GLN A 655 12.06 -19.27 0.09
C GLN A 655 12.94 -18.76 -1.07
N PHE A 656 12.80 -19.35 -2.25
CA PHE A 656 13.53 -18.91 -3.45
C PHE A 656 13.24 -17.43 -3.80
N LEU A 657 11.97 -17.02 -3.78
CA LEU A 657 11.58 -15.63 -4.06
C LEU A 657 12.10 -14.66 -2.98
N VAL A 658 12.17 -15.08 -1.72
CA VAL A 658 12.79 -14.29 -0.65
C VAL A 658 14.31 -14.16 -0.88
N GLN A 659 14.99 -15.21 -1.33
CA GLN A 659 16.42 -15.14 -1.68
C GLN A 659 16.67 -14.17 -2.84
N VAL A 660 15.85 -14.23 -3.89
CA VAL A 660 15.86 -13.25 -4.99
C VAL A 660 15.64 -11.84 -4.45
N SER A 661 14.63 -11.65 -3.61
CA SER A 661 14.35 -10.34 -3.01
C SER A 661 15.52 -9.79 -2.20
N ASN A 662 16.24 -10.63 -1.46
CA ASN A 662 17.38 -10.20 -0.65
C ASN A 662 18.58 -9.81 -1.52
N LEU A 663 18.86 -10.58 -2.58
CA LEU A 663 19.89 -10.23 -3.57
C LEU A 663 19.60 -8.84 -4.17
N ILE A 664 18.36 -8.60 -4.57
CA ILE A 664 17.97 -7.34 -5.19
C ILE A 664 18.00 -6.19 -4.20
N VAL A 665 17.70 -6.39 -2.92
CA VAL A 665 17.77 -5.34 -1.89
C VAL A 665 19.23 -4.97 -1.57
N ASP A 666 20.11 -5.97 -1.44
CA ASP A 666 21.52 -5.78 -1.10
C ASP A 666 22.32 -5.15 -2.25
N CYS A 667 22.15 -5.67 -3.48
CA CYS A 667 22.92 -5.29 -4.66
C CYS A 667 22.14 -4.29 -5.53
N ALA A 668 22.39 -2.99 -5.36
CA ALA A 668 21.75 -1.92 -6.13
C ALA A 668 22.26 -1.82 -7.58
N GLU A 669 23.40 -2.44 -7.84
CA GLU A 669 24.07 -2.50 -9.14
C GLU A 669 23.28 -3.37 -10.14
N ILE A 670 22.42 -4.27 -9.65
CA ILE A 670 21.59 -5.15 -10.47
C ILE A 670 20.43 -4.35 -11.08
N GLN A 671 20.43 -4.23 -12.41
CA GLN A 671 19.35 -3.57 -13.17
C GLN A 671 18.26 -4.55 -13.58
N ARG A 672 18.66 -5.79 -13.92
CA ARG A 672 17.75 -6.85 -14.35
C ARG A 672 18.26 -8.21 -13.92
N LEU A 673 17.37 -9.09 -13.53
CA LEU A 673 17.65 -10.51 -13.31
C LEU A 673 16.59 -11.34 -14.03
N ASP A 674 17.00 -12.21 -14.94
CA ASP A 674 16.09 -13.12 -15.65
C ASP A 674 16.50 -14.56 -15.40
N ILE A 675 15.69 -15.28 -14.63
CA ILE A 675 15.87 -16.71 -14.34
C ILE A 675 14.88 -17.48 -15.20
N HIS A 676 15.36 -18.04 -16.31
CA HIS A 676 14.51 -18.72 -17.28
C HIS A 676 15.21 -19.90 -17.99
N PRO A 677 14.83 -21.16 -17.72
CA PRO A 677 13.80 -21.59 -16.77
C PRO A 677 14.35 -21.79 -15.34
N LEU A 678 13.48 -21.51 -14.37
CA LEU A 678 13.56 -22.05 -13.02
C LEU A 678 12.82 -23.40 -12.99
N LEU A 679 13.56 -24.48 -12.80
CA LEU A 679 12.99 -25.82 -12.72
C LEU A 679 12.54 -26.11 -11.28
N ALA A 680 11.24 -26.32 -11.08
CA ALA A 680 10.66 -26.69 -9.79
C ALA A 680 10.33 -28.20 -9.77
N SER A 681 11.08 -28.97 -8.98
CA SER A 681 10.94 -30.43 -8.86
C SER A 681 10.80 -30.83 -7.39
N GLY A 682 9.56 -30.99 -6.92
CA GLY A 682 9.31 -31.21 -5.49
C GLY A 682 9.77 -29.99 -4.68
N ASN A 683 10.70 -30.20 -3.75
CA ASN A 683 11.31 -29.16 -2.91
C ASN A 683 12.62 -28.59 -3.48
N GLU A 684 13.05 -29.04 -4.66
CA GLU A 684 14.26 -28.56 -5.33
C GLU A 684 13.93 -27.52 -6.40
N PHE A 685 14.68 -26.41 -6.38
CA PHE A 685 14.54 -25.29 -7.31
C PHE A 685 15.90 -25.02 -7.96
N THR A 686 16.01 -25.32 -9.25
CA THR A 686 17.27 -25.17 -10.00
C THR A 686 17.12 -24.15 -11.11
N ALA A 687 17.91 -23.09 -11.05
CA ALA A 687 18.01 -22.10 -12.12
C ALA A 687 18.88 -22.67 -13.26
N LEU A 688 18.27 -22.92 -14.42
CA LEU A 688 18.97 -23.56 -15.56
C LEU A 688 19.67 -22.54 -16.47
N ASP A 689 19.09 -21.35 -16.61
CA ASP A 689 19.67 -20.22 -17.32
C ASP A 689 19.36 -18.94 -16.54
N VAL A 690 20.38 -18.13 -16.35
CA VAL A 690 20.31 -16.85 -15.65
C VAL A 690 21.04 -15.82 -16.46
N THR A 691 20.39 -14.67 -16.65
CA THR A 691 21.00 -13.45 -17.20
C THR A 691 20.87 -12.36 -16.14
N LEU A 692 21.96 -11.67 -15.85
CA LEU A 692 22.03 -10.61 -14.86
C LEU A 692 22.60 -9.35 -15.51
N ASP A 693 21.77 -8.31 -15.69
CA ASP A 693 22.23 -7.04 -16.23
C ASP A 693 22.64 -6.12 -15.08
N ILE A 694 23.81 -5.51 -15.21
CA ILE A 694 24.46 -4.73 -14.14
C ILE A 694 24.86 -3.34 -14.63
N ALA A 695 24.81 -2.36 -13.73
CA ALA A 695 25.29 -1.01 -13.98
C ALA A 695 25.87 -0.40 -12.69
N PRO A 696 26.82 0.55 -12.80
CA PRO A 696 27.24 1.35 -11.65
C PRO A 696 26.03 2.04 -11.00
N PHE A 697 26.01 2.05 -9.66
CA PHE A 697 24.98 2.73 -8.90
C PHE A 697 25.62 3.78 -7.97
N GLU A 698 25.14 5.01 -8.04
CA GLU A 698 25.55 6.11 -7.17
C GLU A 698 24.35 6.62 -6.36
N GLY A 699 24.55 6.85 -5.05
CA GLY A 699 23.52 7.36 -4.16
C GLY A 699 23.07 6.38 -3.07
N ASP A 700 21.92 6.65 -2.47
CA ASP A 700 21.34 5.81 -1.42
C ASP A 700 20.71 4.55 -2.04
N ARG A 701 21.24 3.37 -1.68
CA ARG A 701 20.76 2.08 -2.17
C ARG A 701 19.30 1.80 -1.78
N GLU A 702 18.83 2.37 -0.67
CA GLU A 702 17.46 2.20 -0.20
C GLU A 702 16.47 3.14 -0.91
N SER A 703 16.93 4.27 -1.49
CA SER A 703 16.03 5.28 -2.08
C SER A 703 15.32 4.80 -3.34
N ARG A 704 15.88 3.82 -4.06
CA ARG A 704 15.26 3.20 -5.24
C ARG A 704 14.10 2.24 -4.89
N LEU A 705 13.96 1.85 -3.62
CA LEU A 705 12.93 0.91 -3.19
C LEU A 705 11.68 1.69 -2.78
N ALA A 706 10.52 1.30 -3.33
CA ALA A 706 9.24 1.88 -2.90
C ALA A 706 8.90 1.55 -1.43
N ILE A 707 9.55 0.55 -0.84
CA ILE A 707 9.37 0.14 0.56
C ILE A 707 10.73 0.02 1.20
N ARG A 708 10.91 0.69 2.34
CA ARG A 708 12.16 0.60 3.09
C ARG A 708 12.38 -0.82 3.62
N PRO A 709 13.55 -1.42 3.38
CA PRO A 709 13.90 -2.72 3.96
C PRO A 709 14.13 -2.62 5.48
N TYR A 710 14.26 -3.78 6.12
CA TYR A 710 14.73 -3.85 7.50
C TYR A 710 16.16 -3.27 7.60
N PRO A 711 16.39 -2.26 8.46
CA PRO A 711 17.69 -1.60 8.54
C PRO A 711 18.69 -2.42 9.37
N LEU A 712 19.23 -3.47 8.75
CA LEU A 712 20.16 -4.43 9.36
C LEU A 712 21.39 -3.75 9.99
N HIS A 713 21.88 -2.67 9.39
CA HIS A 713 23.02 -1.91 9.87
C HIS A 713 22.80 -1.26 11.26
N LEU A 714 21.56 -1.20 11.74
CA LEU A 714 21.21 -0.68 13.07
C LEU A 714 21.28 -1.76 14.16
N GLU A 715 21.57 -3.01 13.84
CA GLU A 715 21.79 -4.05 14.85
C GLU A 715 23.12 -3.86 15.58
N GLU A 716 23.11 -3.93 16.91
CA GLU A 716 24.33 -3.86 17.71
C GLU A 716 24.26 -4.75 18.95
N TRP A 717 25.41 -5.33 19.32
CA TRP A 717 25.53 -6.05 20.58
C TRP A 717 25.95 -5.09 21.69
N VAL A 718 25.17 -5.05 22.77
CA VAL A 718 25.42 -4.20 23.93
C VAL A 718 25.71 -5.06 25.16
N GLU A 719 26.79 -4.74 25.87
CA GLU A 719 27.11 -5.34 27.15
C GLU A 719 26.44 -4.57 28.30
N MET A 720 25.68 -5.30 29.10
CA MET A 720 24.94 -4.81 30.25
C MET A 720 25.83 -4.71 31.50
N LYS A 721 25.39 -3.97 32.54
CA LYS A 721 26.17 -3.82 33.79
C LYS A 721 26.46 -5.14 34.52
N ASN A 722 25.64 -6.15 34.30
CA ASN A 722 25.79 -7.49 34.85
C ASN A 722 26.70 -8.40 33.98
N GLY A 723 27.34 -7.87 32.93
CA GLY A 723 28.17 -8.62 31.98
C GLY A 723 27.38 -9.39 30.92
N GLU A 724 26.05 -9.31 30.93
CA GLU A 724 25.20 -9.99 29.97
C GLU A 724 25.21 -9.28 28.61
N ARG A 725 25.30 -10.05 27.51
CA ARG A 725 25.23 -9.51 26.15
C ARG A 725 23.80 -9.53 25.63
N VAL A 726 23.32 -8.38 25.21
CA VAL A 726 21.96 -8.19 24.69
C VAL A 726 22.06 -7.61 23.28
N LEU A 727 21.27 -8.12 22.34
CA LEU A 727 21.20 -7.60 20.98
C LEU A 727 20.19 -6.46 20.94
N PHE A 728 20.62 -5.27 20.54
CA PHE A 728 19.71 -4.17 20.22
C PHE A 728 19.46 -4.18 18.72
N ARG A 729 18.20 -4.28 18.32
CA ARG A 729 17.83 -4.30 16.91
C ARG A 729 16.48 -3.62 16.67
N PRO A 730 16.20 -3.14 15.45
CA PRO A 730 14.84 -2.72 15.09
C PRO A 730 13.81 -3.83 15.37
N ILE A 731 12.60 -3.43 15.75
CA ILE A 731 11.49 -4.37 16.00
C ILE A 731 11.03 -5.03 14.70
N LEU A 732 10.67 -6.31 14.77
CA LEU A 732 10.12 -7.07 13.66
C LEU A 732 8.65 -7.41 13.94
N PRO A 733 7.78 -7.58 12.94
CA PRO A 733 6.40 -8.06 13.18
C PRO A 733 6.35 -9.38 13.91
N GLU A 734 7.30 -10.28 13.58
CA GLU A 734 7.42 -11.61 14.16
C GLU A 734 7.72 -11.55 15.66
N ASP A 735 8.08 -10.37 16.19
CA ASP A 735 8.23 -10.12 17.61
C ASP A 735 6.90 -10.02 18.36
N GLU A 736 5.75 -10.06 17.69
CA GLU A 736 4.45 -9.91 18.35
C GLU A 736 4.25 -10.88 19.53
N PRO A 737 4.56 -12.19 19.41
CA PRO A 737 4.50 -13.12 20.55
C PRO A 737 5.47 -12.75 21.69
N GLN A 738 6.71 -12.37 21.35
CA GLN A 738 7.76 -11.99 22.30
C GLN A 738 7.41 -10.67 23.00
N LEU A 739 6.79 -9.73 22.28
CA LEU A 739 6.32 -8.46 22.80
C LEU A 739 5.16 -8.68 23.77
N ARG A 740 4.23 -9.59 23.46
CA ARG A 740 3.16 -10.00 24.38
C ARG A 740 3.73 -10.59 25.67
N ALA A 741 4.72 -11.48 25.54
CA ALA A 741 5.40 -12.10 26.68
C ALA A 741 6.19 -11.07 27.50
N PHE A 742 6.79 -10.08 26.86
CA PHE A 742 7.44 -8.96 27.54
C PHE A 742 6.43 -8.11 28.33
N ILE A 743 5.31 -7.70 27.71
CA ILE A 743 4.29 -6.86 28.35
C ILE A 743 3.68 -7.54 29.57
N SER A 744 3.45 -8.86 29.53
CA SER A 744 2.91 -9.61 30.67
C SER A 744 3.84 -9.65 31.88
N GLN A 745 5.14 -9.34 31.68
CA GLN A 745 6.15 -9.26 32.73
C GLN A 745 6.41 -7.81 33.20
N VAL A 746 5.64 -6.83 32.70
CA VAL A 746 5.67 -5.43 33.15
C VAL A 746 4.58 -5.19 34.20
N THR A 747 4.91 -4.47 35.26
CA THR A 747 3.91 -4.13 36.30
C THR A 747 2.81 -3.21 35.76
N LYS A 748 1.59 -3.31 36.31
CA LYS A 748 0.47 -2.43 35.95
C LYS A 748 0.79 -0.94 36.15
N GLU A 749 1.57 -0.61 37.18
CA GLU A 749 2.01 0.76 37.45
C GLU A 749 2.89 1.30 36.31
N ASP A 750 3.82 0.51 35.80
CA ASP A 750 4.69 0.90 34.69
C ASP A 750 3.92 1.05 33.36
N LEU A 751 2.94 0.17 33.12
CA LEU A 751 2.03 0.31 31.98
C LEU A 751 1.17 1.56 32.11
N TYR A 752 0.68 1.86 33.31
CA TYR A 752 -0.07 3.09 33.57
C TYR A 752 0.78 4.33 33.31
N TYR A 753 2.03 4.37 33.78
CA TYR A 753 2.96 5.47 33.48
C TYR A 753 3.28 5.60 31.99
N ARG A 754 3.22 4.50 31.23
CA ARG A 754 3.49 4.48 29.79
C ARG A 754 2.33 4.96 28.94
N TYR A 755 1.10 4.57 29.29
CA TYR A 755 -0.09 4.76 28.45
C TYR A 755 -1.12 5.72 29.04
N PHE A 756 -0.87 6.27 30.23
CA PHE A 756 -1.76 7.20 30.93
C PHE A 756 -3.18 6.64 31.12
N SER A 757 -3.32 5.31 31.14
CA SER A 757 -4.59 4.59 31.20
C SER A 757 -4.39 3.20 31.79
N GLU A 758 -5.43 2.66 32.44
CA GLU A 758 -5.43 1.26 32.88
C GLU A 758 -5.63 0.35 31.67
N ILE A 759 -4.59 -0.38 31.30
CA ILE A 759 -4.64 -1.38 30.22
C ILE A 759 -4.81 -2.76 30.85
N ASN A 760 -5.89 -3.45 30.48
CA ASN A 760 -6.18 -4.80 30.99
C ASN A 760 -5.48 -5.89 30.18
N GLU A 761 -5.62 -5.88 28.85
CA GLU A 761 -4.93 -6.82 27.95
C GLU A 761 -4.83 -6.19 26.56
N PHE A 762 -3.69 -6.39 25.89
CA PHE A 762 -3.53 -5.98 24.49
C PHE A 762 -4.11 -7.07 23.58
N THR A 763 -4.91 -6.65 22.60
CA THR A 763 -5.39 -7.55 21.55
C THR A 763 -4.26 -7.88 20.57
N HIS A 764 -4.43 -8.93 19.77
CA HIS A 764 -3.54 -9.23 18.64
C HIS A 764 -3.40 -8.03 17.69
N ASP A 765 -4.50 -7.31 17.45
CA ASP A 765 -4.49 -6.11 16.60
C ASP A 765 -3.64 -4.98 17.20
N ASP A 766 -3.70 -4.79 18.53
CA ASP A 766 -2.89 -3.76 19.20
C ASP A 766 -1.39 -4.08 19.13
N LEU A 767 -1.03 -5.34 19.36
CA LEU A 767 0.37 -5.77 19.32
C LEU A 767 0.94 -5.73 17.90
N ALA A 768 0.16 -6.18 16.90
CA ALA A 768 0.52 -6.06 15.50
C ALA A 768 0.81 -4.60 15.11
N ASN A 769 -0.03 -3.66 15.54
CA ASN A 769 0.20 -2.23 15.31
C ASN A 769 1.47 -1.71 15.99
N MET A 770 1.91 -2.33 17.09
CA MET A 770 3.10 -1.93 17.84
C MET A 770 4.41 -2.52 17.30
N THR A 771 4.37 -3.67 16.62
CA THR A 771 5.54 -4.34 16.04
C THR A 771 5.75 -4.03 14.57
N GLN A 772 4.67 -3.72 13.85
CA GLN A 772 4.71 -3.43 12.43
C GLN A 772 4.88 -1.93 12.24
N ILE A 773 6.10 -1.45 12.30
CA ILE A 773 6.41 -0.03 12.12
C ILE A 773 6.75 0.28 10.66
N ASP A 774 6.59 1.54 10.26
CA ASP A 774 7.13 2.04 9.00
C ASP A 774 8.46 2.73 9.30
N TYR A 775 9.58 2.10 8.93
CA TYR A 775 10.93 2.58 9.25
C TYR A 775 11.26 3.97 8.69
N ASP A 776 10.46 4.51 7.76
CA ASP A 776 10.61 5.89 7.29
C ASP A 776 10.03 6.95 8.23
N ARG A 777 9.17 6.55 9.18
CA ARG A 777 8.39 7.47 10.03
C ARG A 777 8.36 7.09 11.50
N GLU A 778 8.49 5.81 11.80
CA GLU A 778 8.53 5.27 13.14
C GLU A 778 9.75 4.36 13.26
N MET A 779 10.50 4.52 14.35
CA MET A 779 11.57 3.61 14.70
C MET A 779 11.33 3.05 16.08
N ALA A 780 11.41 1.74 16.23
CA ALA A 780 11.39 1.09 17.53
C ALA A 780 12.54 0.08 17.62
N PHE A 781 13.32 0.20 18.69
CA PHE A 781 14.40 -0.73 19.00
C PHE A 781 13.97 -1.64 20.14
N VAL A 782 14.20 -2.94 19.96
CA VAL A 782 14.02 -3.97 20.99
C VAL A 782 15.38 -4.42 21.51
N ALA A 783 15.45 -4.63 22.83
CA ALA A 783 16.56 -5.28 23.49
C ALA A 783 16.25 -6.76 23.63
N VAL A 784 16.98 -7.62 22.93
CA VAL A 784 16.70 -9.06 22.82
C VAL A 784 17.82 -9.87 23.48
N ARG A 785 17.42 -10.75 24.40
CA ARG A 785 18.27 -11.83 24.91
C ARG A 785 18.08 -13.06 24.01
N ARG A 786 19.16 -13.54 23.41
CA ARG A 786 19.15 -14.81 22.66
C ARG A 786 19.34 -15.97 23.63
N ALA A 787 18.33 -16.83 23.78
CA ALA A 787 18.41 -18.05 24.58
C ALA A 787 18.11 -19.29 23.71
N GLY A 788 19.02 -19.63 22.81
CA GLY A 788 18.85 -20.79 21.91
C GLY A 788 17.81 -20.51 20.82
N HIS A 789 16.65 -21.17 20.87
CA HIS A 789 15.56 -21.02 19.90
C HIS A 789 14.53 -19.95 20.27
N ASP A 790 14.51 -19.48 21.52
CA ASP A 790 13.56 -18.49 22.00
C ASP A 790 14.26 -17.17 22.31
N ASP A 791 14.01 -16.17 21.46
CA ASP A 791 14.42 -14.79 21.69
C ASP A 791 13.47 -14.14 22.71
N GLU A 792 14.03 -13.46 23.72
CA GLU A 792 13.25 -12.77 24.76
C GLU A 792 13.46 -11.25 24.69
N ILE A 793 12.37 -10.48 24.61
CA ILE A 793 12.42 -9.02 24.66
C ILE A 793 12.50 -8.54 26.11
N LEU A 794 13.52 -7.75 26.42
CA LEU A 794 13.81 -7.19 27.75
C LEU A 794 13.38 -5.72 27.88
N GLY A 795 13.24 -5.02 26.76
CA GLY A 795 12.85 -3.62 26.72
C GLY A 795 12.66 -3.12 25.30
N VAL A 796 11.87 -2.07 25.17
CA VAL A 796 11.52 -1.43 23.89
C VAL A 796 11.65 0.07 24.04
N THR A 797 12.25 0.72 23.05
CA THR A 797 12.17 2.18 22.90
C THR A 797 11.66 2.52 21.52
N ARG A 798 10.95 3.63 21.37
CA ARG A 798 10.42 4.05 20.08
C ARG A 798 10.49 5.57 19.92
N ALA A 799 10.62 6.01 18.68
CA ALA A 799 10.44 7.37 18.20
C ALA A 799 9.41 7.35 17.06
N ILE A 800 8.40 8.22 17.15
CA ILE A 800 7.39 8.42 16.10
C ILE A 800 7.59 9.83 15.57
N SER A 801 8.07 9.95 14.34
CA SER A 801 8.30 11.23 13.69
C SER A 801 6.99 11.88 13.26
N ASP A 802 7.00 13.21 13.21
CA ASP A 802 6.04 13.93 12.41
C ASP A 802 6.24 13.64 10.90
N PRO A 803 5.26 13.95 10.03
CA PRO A 803 5.37 13.70 8.60
C PRO A 803 6.53 14.45 7.92
N ASP A 804 7.03 15.52 8.54
CA ASP A 804 8.10 16.34 8.00
C ASP A 804 9.48 15.79 8.38
N ASN A 805 9.54 14.74 9.21
CA ASN A 805 10.74 14.23 9.87
C ASN A 805 11.54 15.36 10.55
N VAL A 806 10.86 16.24 11.29
CA VAL A 806 11.46 17.35 12.04
C VAL A 806 11.46 17.05 13.55
N ASP A 807 10.27 16.80 14.10
CA ASP A 807 10.09 16.45 15.50
C ASP A 807 9.70 14.97 15.63
N ALA A 808 10.14 14.31 16.70
CA ALA A 808 9.69 12.96 17.02
C ALA A 808 9.26 12.83 18.48
N GLU A 809 8.18 12.08 18.71
CA GLU A 809 7.75 11.68 20.05
C GLU A 809 8.43 10.39 20.48
N PHE A 810 9.06 10.38 21.65
CA PHE A 810 9.79 9.23 22.15
C PHE A 810 9.12 8.55 23.33
N ALA A 811 9.60 7.33 23.56
CA ALA A 811 8.98 6.39 24.44
C ALA A 811 9.97 5.28 24.82
N VAL A 812 9.95 4.86 26.08
CA VAL A 812 10.76 3.73 26.54
C VAL A 812 9.98 2.91 27.56
N LEU A 813 10.07 1.59 27.44
CA LEU A 813 9.53 0.64 28.40
C LEU A 813 10.56 -0.48 28.60
N VAL A 814 10.84 -0.82 29.85
CA VAL A 814 11.79 -1.88 30.22
C VAL A 814 11.10 -2.78 31.23
N ARG A 815 11.44 -4.07 31.20
CA ARG A 815 10.89 -5.05 32.12
C ARG A 815 11.13 -4.63 33.57
N SER A 816 10.10 -4.72 34.41
CA SER A 816 10.12 -4.09 35.73
C SER A 816 11.18 -4.70 36.68
N ASP A 817 11.48 -5.98 36.53
CA ASP A 817 12.51 -6.74 37.26
C ASP A 817 13.94 -6.44 36.81
N LEU A 818 14.15 -5.85 35.62
CA LEU A 818 15.47 -5.50 35.07
C LEU A 818 15.83 -4.02 35.26
N LYS A 819 15.02 -3.28 36.01
CA LYS A 819 15.32 -1.89 36.37
C LYS A 819 16.62 -1.77 37.16
N GLY A 820 17.36 -0.69 36.95
CA GLY A 820 18.65 -0.44 37.60
C GLY A 820 19.88 -0.98 36.85
N LEU A 821 19.69 -1.92 35.91
CA LEU A 821 20.78 -2.48 35.09
C LEU A 821 21.27 -1.56 33.96
N GLY A 822 20.63 -0.39 33.79
CA GLY A 822 21.01 0.60 32.78
C GLY A 822 20.37 0.39 31.40
N LEU A 823 19.50 -0.61 31.23
CA LEU A 823 18.88 -0.96 29.94
C LEU A 823 18.14 0.21 29.30
N GLY A 824 17.27 0.89 30.06
CA GLY A 824 16.50 2.03 29.55
C GLY A 824 17.38 3.22 29.13
N ARG A 825 18.54 3.40 29.78
CA ARG A 825 19.51 4.41 29.39
C ARG A 825 20.16 4.05 28.05
N ARG A 826 20.67 2.83 27.91
CA ARG A 826 21.32 2.36 26.68
C ARG A 826 20.35 2.39 25.49
N LEU A 827 19.09 1.98 25.69
CA LEU A 827 18.06 2.06 24.66
C LEU A 827 17.80 3.49 24.21
N LEU A 828 17.61 4.43 25.14
CA LEU A 828 17.43 5.84 24.79
C LEU A 828 18.67 6.45 24.14
N GLU A 829 19.89 6.10 24.58
CA GLU A 829 21.13 6.54 23.93
C GLU A 829 21.17 6.10 22.46
N LYS A 830 20.81 4.83 22.17
CA LYS A 830 20.67 4.33 20.80
C LYS A 830 19.63 5.13 20.01
N LEU A 831 18.46 5.36 20.59
CA LEU A 831 17.38 6.11 19.94
C LEU A 831 17.80 7.56 19.64
N ILE A 832 18.51 8.21 20.57
CA ILE A 832 19.03 9.57 20.38
C ILE A 832 20.08 9.59 19.27
N SER A 833 20.98 8.59 19.20
CA SER A 833 21.94 8.48 18.09
C SER A 833 21.22 8.34 16.75
N TYR A 834 20.30 7.37 16.66
CA TYR A 834 19.50 7.15 15.46
C TYR A 834 18.77 8.41 15.01
N THR A 835 18.09 9.10 15.93
CA THR A 835 17.31 10.30 15.60
C THR A 835 18.20 11.46 15.11
N ARG A 836 19.43 11.59 15.62
CA ARG A 836 20.43 12.54 15.09
C ARG A 836 20.91 12.15 13.69
N ASP A 837 21.26 10.89 13.50
CA ASP A 837 21.74 10.39 12.21
C ASP A 837 20.66 10.49 11.12
N HIS A 838 19.39 10.34 11.52
CA HIS A 838 18.22 10.51 10.66
C HIS A 838 17.85 11.98 10.39
N GLY A 839 18.56 12.94 10.99
CA GLY A 839 18.37 14.37 10.73
C GLY A 839 17.19 15.03 11.47
N LEU A 840 16.63 14.39 12.50
CA LEU A 840 15.58 14.99 13.32
C LEU A 840 16.15 16.17 14.12
N LEU A 841 15.34 17.22 14.29
CA LEU A 841 15.75 18.43 15.01
C LEU A 841 15.45 18.36 16.50
N ARG A 842 14.39 17.64 16.90
CA ARG A 842 13.95 17.56 18.30
C ARG A 842 13.34 16.21 18.64
N LEU A 843 13.53 15.80 19.89
CA LEU A 843 12.92 14.62 20.48
C LEU A 843 12.08 15.05 21.70
N ASN A 844 10.77 14.79 21.67
CA ASN A 844 9.82 15.21 22.70
C ASN A 844 9.16 14.00 23.38
N GLY A 845 8.77 14.13 24.64
CA GLY A 845 8.04 13.08 25.35
C GLY A 845 7.27 13.64 26.53
N ILE A 846 6.26 12.90 26.98
CA ILE A 846 5.46 13.26 28.14
C ILE A 846 5.52 12.12 29.15
N THR A 847 5.67 12.44 30.43
CA THR A 847 5.58 11.48 31.53
C THR A 847 4.78 12.06 32.69
N MET A 848 4.47 11.26 33.72
CA MET A 848 3.80 11.75 34.92
C MET A 848 4.81 12.26 35.95
N PRO A 849 4.46 13.26 36.78
CA PRO A 849 5.32 13.76 37.86
C PRO A 849 5.80 12.67 38.83
N ASN A 850 5.00 11.62 39.02
CA ASN A 850 5.32 10.51 39.91
C ASN A 850 6.36 9.54 39.33
N ASN A 851 6.62 9.56 38.02
CA ASN A 851 7.63 8.72 37.37
C ASN A 851 9.06 9.29 37.56
N ARG A 852 9.53 9.29 38.81
CA ARG A 852 10.85 9.81 39.20
C ARG A 852 12.00 9.15 38.43
N GLY A 853 11.84 7.87 38.06
CA GLY A 853 12.82 7.13 37.28
C GLY A 853 13.03 7.74 35.90
N MET A 854 11.94 7.99 35.16
CA MET A 854 12.00 8.61 33.83
C MET A 854 12.50 10.06 33.90
N VAL A 855 12.02 10.86 34.86
CA VAL A 855 12.49 12.25 35.05
C VAL A 855 14.01 12.30 35.30
N THR A 856 14.52 11.41 36.15
CA THR A 856 15.96 11.33 36.44
C THR A 856 16.76 10.86 35.22
N LEU A 857 16.22 9.90 34.47
CA LEU A 857 16.84 9.40 33.24
C LEU A 857 16.92 10.49 32.15
N ALA A 858 15.83 11.22 31.94
CA ALA A 858 15.75 12.31 30.97
C ALA A 858 16.78 13.42 31.29
N ARG A 859 16.87 13.87 32.55
CA ARG A 859 17.89 14.85 32.96
C ARG A 859 19.32 14.38 32.71
N LYS A 860 19.62 13.09 32.96
CA LYS A 860 20.95 12.52 32.71
C LYS A 860 21.31 12.45 31.23
N LEU A 861 20.32 12.38 30.35
CA LEU A 861 20.48 12.34 28.91
C LEU A 861 20.40 13.73 28.25
N GLY A 862 20.27 14.80 29.06
CA GLY A 862 20.28 16.18 28.59
C GLY A 862 18.94 16.73 28.11
N PHE A 863 17.82 16.07 28.44
CA PHE A 863 16.50 16.64 28.18
C PHE A 863 16.22 17.83 29.09
N ASP A 864 15.61 18.87 28.52
CA ASP A 864 14.89 19.88 29.29
C ASP A 864 13.62 19.26 29.88
N VAL A 865 13.32 19.62 31.12
CA VAL A 865 12.24 19.00 31.90
C VAL A 865 11.35 20.08 32.49
N ASP A 866 10.15 20.22 31.94
CA ASP A 866 9.13 21.15 32.40
C ASP A 866 8.02 20.40 33.15
N ILE A 867 7.76 20.78 34.40
CA ILE A 867 6.80 20.11 35.28
C ILE A 867 5.52 20.95 35.33
N GLN A 868 4.46 20.46 34.69
CA GLN A 868 3.18 21.15 34.58
C GLN A 868 2.18 20.53 35.56
N LEU A 869 2.22 21.00 36.81
CA LEU A 869 1.43 20.45 37.92
C LEU A 869 -0.09 20.54 37.69
N GLU A 870 -0.57 21.59 37.02
CA GLU A 870 -2.00 21.79 36.74
C GLU A 870 -2.54 20.76 35.73
N GLU A 871 -1.72 20.34 34.78
CA GLU A 871 -2.07 19.35 33.76
C GLU A 871 -1.72 17.90 34.18
N GLY A 872 -1.03 17.73 35.30
CA GLY A 872 -0.65 16.42 35.83
C GLY A 872 0.43 15.71 35.00
N ILE A 873 1.21 16.46 34.19
CA ILE A 873 2.22 15.94 33.27
C ILE A 873 3.59 16.60 33.44
N VAL A 874 4.62 15.94 32.92
CA VAL A 874 5.99 16.44 32.79
C VAL A 874 6.38 16.35 31.33
N ALA A 875 6.63 17.49 30.69
CA ALA A 875 7.11 17.57 29.33
C ALA A 875 8.64 17.42 29.31
N LEU A 876 9.13 16.60 28.39
CA LEU A 876 10.55 16.31 28.17
C LEU A 876 10.89 16.74 26.74
N SER A 877 11.93 17.56 26.56
CA SER A 877 12.37 17.97 25.23
C SER A 877 13.88 17.95 25.10
N LEU A 878 14.38 17.39 23.99
CA LEU A 878 15.79 17.37 23.65
C LEU A 878 15.98 17.96 22.25
N VAL A 879 16.78 19.01 22.14
CA VAL A 879 17.23 19.55 20.84
C VAL A 879 18.39 18.69 20.34
N LEU A 880 18.27 18.17 19.12
CA LEU A 880 19.21 17.20 18.54
C LEU A 880 20.30 17.86 17.70
N THR A 881 20.06 19.06 17.19
CA THR A 881 21.05 19.87 16.46
C THR A 881 21.87 20.74 17.41
N SER A 882 23.18 20.77 17.22
CA SER A 882 24.02 21.83 17.80
C SER A 882 23.61 23.15 17.16
N ALA A 883 23.18 24.11 17.96
CA ALA A 883 23.21 25.49 17.51
C ALA A 883 24.67 25.82 17.18
N ASP A 884 25.01 25.88 15.89
CA ASP A 884 26.18 26.63 15.47
C ASP A 884 25.98 28.05 15.99
N LYS A 885 26.66 28.34 17.10
CA LYS A 885 26.97 29.70 17.50
C LYS A 885 27.91 30.24 16.43
N HIS A 886 27.34 30.72 15.33
CA HIS A 886 28.02 31.67 14.48
C HIS A 886 28.09 32.99 15.27
N GLU A 887 29.25 33.21 15.90
CA GLU A 887 29.77 34.57 16.14
C GLU A 887 30.02 35.30 14.81
#